data_AF-A0A9D2FTW8-F1
#
_entry.id   AF-A0A9D2FTW8-F1
#
_cell.length_a   1.000
_cell.length_b   1.000
_cell.length_c   1.000
_cell.angle_alpha   90.00
_cell.angle_beta   90.00
_cell.angle_gamma   90.00
#
_symmetry.space_group_name_H-M   'P 1'
#
loop_
_entity.id
_entity.type
_entity.pdbx_description
1 polymer ?
#
loop_
_entity_poly.entity_id
_entity_poly.type
_entity_poly.pdbx_seq_one_letter_code
_entity_poly.pdbx_strand_id
1 'polypeptide(L)'
;MDTVFTSRNKIRLILLALVMAILVGLGAIVLHDLFDFLWEDILHTVPALQRSGIVLVSGLLSALGWYFLQRQGRRLIPLKKQISPQSEIEEYPPFWRQLGHLFLQVITVGMGAPVGKEVAPRELGSLFSTHLVRKIPLDSDQRSVLVASSAAAGLAAIYQIPFASLIFVFEVLGIPLTAINVVVAFITTYGATAIAHLRISDAPLYHVNPQPVTWVTFVVTVILTFATIPVARLFSRISKHASQNRTKDSRILWQLPLVFVLLAVQSYRFPELLGNGAPLVQAGFDSLSLPDALVLFTCKYAIVLLCLRFGSYGGTMTPSISLGVAFGEVVCLVAALFGFNDPSQIYLAVAACSFLGITMNAPLTAGMIVYSFIGFPKTYLFPVLLSIGLLLLIKCRRDASKDTESETFIPLPDGSQLHYQIVGEGETLVFLHGNNGNYHYFSKQIPYFSQKYQLVLFDSRGHGQSTNEKAVNSFDLMADDIAYALKELGIDKAIFIGYSDGANLALTIALKYSDLVTGLVLNAGNIRLYGEKWYAGLSTHVLYRVMKRLLPYFPQLENYMINMRLMMEDMPIHLNDLARVTVPSLVLIGGWDLISYEHSLEIANHLGNGHLVSVPFRLHNMAYLSPKRFNKEVNHFLTQLEENKNA
;
A
#
# COMPACT_ATOMS: atom_id res chain seq x y z
N MET A 1 -29.32 -10.90 -12.99
CA MET A 1 -29.49 -9.76 -13.92
C MET A 1 -28.17 -9.04 -14.04
N ASP A 2 -27.59 -9.17 -15.22
CA ASP A 2 -26.21 -8.89 -15.57
C ASP A 2 -25.91 -7.40 -15.75
N THR A 3 -24.79 -6.94 -15.17
CA THR A 3 -24.08 -5.78 -15.69
C THR A 3 -22.80 -6.26 -16.35
N VAL A 4 -22.95 -6.71 -17.59
CA VAL A 4 -21.87 -6.87 -18.56
C VAL A 4 -21.04 -5.58 -18.59
N PHE A 5 -19.73 -5.70 -18.37
CA PHE A 5 -18.72 -4.65 -18.49
C PHE A 5 -18.64 -4.17 -19.95
N THR A 6 -19.59 -3.33 -20.35
CA THR A 6 -19.63 -2.74 -21.69
C THR A 6 -18.54 -1.67 -21.84
N SER A 7 -18.05 -1.43 -23.08
CA SER A 7 -17.16 -0.30 -23.43
C SER A 7 -17.66 1.04 -22.84
N ARG A 8 -18.98 1.17 -22.70
CA ARG A 8 -19.70 2.29 -22.11
C ARG A 8 -19.29 2.60 -20.66
N ASN A 9 -19.03 1.59 -19.82
CA ASN A 9 -18.60 1.81 -18.43
C ASN A 9 -17.16 2.32 -18.34
N LYS A 10 -16.27 1.87 -19.25
CA LYS A 10 -14.90 2.41 -19.34
C LYS A 10 -14.90 3.86 -19.80
N ILE A 11 -15.72 4.18 -20.80
CA ILE A 11 -15.90 5.56 -21.27
C ILE A 11 -16.44 6.45 -20.15
N ARG A 12 -17.44 5.98 -19.40
CA ARG A 12 -17.97 6.71 -18.23
C ARG A 12 -16.88 7.00 -17.19
N LEU A 13 -16.07 6.00 -16.83
CA LEU A 13 -14.97 6.19 -15.87
C LEU A 13 -13.94 7.22 -16.38
N ILE A 14 -13.59 7.18 -17.66
CA ILE A 14 -12.66 8.14 -18.28
C ILE A 14 -13.26 9.56 -18.32
N LEU A 15 -14.55 9.69 -18.67
CA LEU A 15 -15.24 10.98 -18.64
C LEU A 15 -15.29 11.55 -17.22
N LEU A 16 -15.59 10.72 -16.23
CA LEU A 16 -15.54 11.13 -14.82
C LEU A 16 -14.12 11.51 -14.40
N ALA A 17 -13.09 10.80 -14.86
CA ALA A 17 -11.69 11.16 -14.61
C ALA A 17 -11.34 12.56 -15.16
N LEU A 18 -11.82 12.91 -16.36
CA LEU A 18 -11.66 14.25 -16.95
C LEU A 18 -12.39 15.33 -16.14
N VAL A 19 -13.64 15.07 -15.72
CA VAL A 19 -14.39 15.99 -14.86
C VAL A 19 -13.67 16.19 -13.53
N MET A 20 -13.17 15.10 -12.93
CA MET A 20 -12.42 15.16 -11.68
C MET A 20 -11.11 15.91 -11.83
N ALA A 21 -10.40 15.77 -12.97
CA ALA A 21 -9.21 16.56 -13.24
C ALA A 21 -9.48 18.07 -13.15
N ILE A 22 -10.57 18.53 -13.77
CA ILE A 22 -10.98 19.94 -13.75
C ILE A 22 -11.38 20.38 -12.33
N LEU A 23 -12.28 19.63 -11.68
CA LEU A 23 -12.79 20.00 -10.35
C LEU A 23 -11.66 20.04 -9.29
N VAL A 24 -10.77 19.06 -9.32
CA VAL A 24 -9.64 18.99 -8.37
C VAL A 24 -8.60 20.05 -8.67
N GLY A 25 -8.30 20.32 -9.95
CA GLY A 25 -7.39 21.40 -10.34
C GLY A 25 -7.88 22.77 -9.88
N LEU A 26 -9.15 23.12 -10.15
CA LEU A 26 -9.76 24.36 -9.68
C LEU A 26 -9.81 24.45 -8.15
N GLY A 27 -10.15 23.35 -7.49
CA GLY A 27 -10.14 23.27 -6.03
C GLY A 27 -8.74 23.47 -5.43
N ALA A 28 -7.71 22.93 -6.08
CA ALA A 28 -6.32 23.11 -5.67
C ALA A 28 -5.87 24.57 -5.79
N ILE A 29 -6.31 25.30 -6.83
CA ILE A 29 -6.06 26.74 -6.97
C ILE A 29 -6.62 27.49 -5.76
N VAL A 30 -7.87 27.24 -5.38
CA VAL A 30 -8.50 27.90 -4.22
C VAL A 30 -7.74 27.62 -2.92
N LEU A 31 -7.30 26.37 -2.70
CA LEU A 31 -6.52 26.02 -1.50
C LEU A 31 -5.12 26.63 -1.54
N HIS A 32 -4.51 26.75 -2.72
CA HIS A 32 -3.21 27.37 -2.90
C HIS A 32 -3.26 28.87 -2.65
N ASP A 33 -4.17 29.60 -3.31
CA ASP A 33 -4.33 31.06 -3.12
C ASP A 33 -4.64 31.40 -1.65
N LEU A 34 -5.46 30.58 -0.96
CA LEU A 34 -5.69 30.76 0.48
C LEU A 34 -4.41 30.56 1.31
N PHE A 35 -3.64 29.52 1.01
CA PHE A 35 -2.38 29.28 1.70
C PHE A 35 -1.41 30.42 1.47
N ASP A 36 -1.21 30.83 0.21
CA ASP A 36 -0.27 31.86 -0.18
C ASP A 36 -0.64 33.21 0.44
N PHE A 37 -1.92 33.58 0.45
CA PHE A 37 -2.40 34.78 1.15
C PHE A 37 -2.07 34.76 2.66
N LEU A 38 -2.28 33.62 3.32
CA LEU A 38 -1.98 33.51 4.76
C LEU A 38 -0.47 33.49 5.04
N TRP A 39 0.29 32.84 4.18
CA TRP A 39 1.71 32.60 4.36
C TRP A 39 2.53 33.82 3.92
N GLU A 40 2.44 34.22 2.66
CA GLU A 40 3.21 35.32 2.09
C GLU A 40 2.67 36.67 2.56
N ASP A 41 1.37 36.96 2.36
CA ASP A 41 0.83 38.31 2.57
C ASP A 41 0.57 38.66 4.04
N ILE A 42 0.36 37.66 4.90
CA ILE A 42 0.05 37.87 6.34
C ILE A 42 1.23 37.49 7.24
N LEU A 43 1.72 36.25 7.15
CA LEU A 43 2.70 35.75 8.12
C LEU A 43 4.11 36.30 7.86
N HIS A 44 4.50 36.46 6.59
CA HIS A 44 5.84 36.90 6.19
C HIS A 44 6.00 38.42 6.03
N THR A 45 4.91 39.19 5.98
CA THR A 45 4.97 40.66 5.88
C THR A 45 5.18 41.38 7.21
N VAL A 46 5.03 40.68 8.34
CA VAL A 46 5.07 41.28 9.68
C VAL A 46 6.38 40.99 10.45
N PRO A 47 6.79 41.88 11.37
CA PRO A 47 7.95 41.64 12.24
C PRO A 47 7.78 40.41 13.14
N ALA A 48 8.90 39.86 13.63
CA ALA A 48 8.94 38.62 14.40
C ALA A 48 7.95 38.56 15.59
N LEU A 49 7.80 39.65 16.34
CA LEU A 49 6.86 39.71 17.47
C LEU A 49 5.40 39.58 17.03
N GLN A 50 5.01 40.30 15.96
CA GLN A 50 3.66 40.22 15.39
C GLN A 50 3.41 38.83 14.79
N ARG A 51 4.41 38.25 14.11
CA ARG A 51 4.37 36.89 13.59
C ARG A 51 4.11 35.86 14.68
N SER A 52 4.82 35.93 15.81
CA SER A 52 4.56 35.08 16.97
C SER A 52 3.14 35.27 17.50
N GLY A 53 2.61 36.49 17.51
CA GLY A 53 1.21 36.78 17.84
C GLY A 53 0.21 36.09 16.90
N ILE A 54 0.46 36.11 15.58
CA ILE A 54 -0.37 35.43 14.58
C ILE A 54 -0.38 33.91 14.81
N VAL A 55 0.79 33.33 15.10
CA VAL A 55 0.92 31.90 15.42
C VAL A 55 0.10 31.55 16.66
N LEU A 56 0.14 32.36 17.72
CA LEU A 56 -0.68 32.14 18.93
C LEU A 56 -2.19 32.16 18.62
N VAL A 57 -2.64 33.14 17.84
CA VAL A 57 -4.04 33.24 17.41
C VAL A 57 -4.44 32.03 16.56
N SER A 58 -3.56 31.58 15.66
CA SER A 58 -3.77 30.36 14.88
C SER A 58 -4.02 29.14 15.77
N GLY A 59 -3.22 28.96 16.83
CA GLY A 59 -3.40 27.85 17.77
C GLY A 59 -4.77 27.84 18.45
N LEU A 60 -5.26 29.02 18.84
CA LEU A 60 -6.60 29.19 19.44
C LEU A 60 -7.72 28.90 18.43
N LEU A 61 -7.65 29.50 17.23
CA LEU A 61 -8.64 29.30 16.18
C LEU A 61 -8.71 27.84 15.71
N SER A 62 -7.54 27.20 15.56
CA SER A 62 -7.41 25.79 15.21
C SER A 62 -8.05 24.88 16.25
N ALA A 63 -7.79 25.15 17.54
CA ALA A 63 -8.35 24.39 18.63
C ALA A 63 -9.89 24.50 18.68
N LEU A 64 -10.42 25.71 18.56
CA LEU A 64 -11.86 25.96 18.50
C LEU A 64 -12.49 25.29 17.28
N GLY A 65 -11.90 25.47 16.10
CA GLY A 65 -12.41 24.91 14.85
C GLY A 65 -12.50 23.39 14.90
N TRP A 66 -11.44 22.69 15.31
CA TRP A 66 -11.45 21.24 15.40
C TRP A 66 -12.33 20.73 16.53
N TYR A 67 -12.44 21.44 17.66
CA TYR A 67 -13.37 21.09 18.72
C TYR A 67 -14.81 21.09 18.22
N PHE A 68 -15.25 22.16 17.55
CA PHE A 68 -16.63 22.25 17.05
C PHE A 68 -16.93 21.28 15.91
N LEU A 69 -15.95 21.02 15.02
CA LEU A 69 -16.11 20.02 13.95
C LEU A 69 -16.27 18.59 14.48
N GLN A 70 -15.75 18.31 15.68
CA GLN A 70 -15.72 16.96 16.28
C GLN A 70 -16.69 16.77 17.45
N ARG A 71 -17.35 17.84 17.91
CA ARG A 71 -18.31 17.80 19.03
C ARG A 71 -19.47 16.82 18.74
N GLN A 72 -20.02 16.21 19.78
CA GLN A 72 -21.21 15.33 19.73
C GLN A 72 -21.02 14.04 18.91
N GLY A 73 -19.85 13.40 18.98
CA GLY A 73 -19.61 12.10 18.31
C GLY A 73 -19.42 12.18 16.79
N ARG A 74 -19.32 13.39 16.24
CA ARG A 74 -19.09 13.66 14.81
C ARG A 74 -17.66 13.26 14.43
N ARG A 75 -17.50 12.16 13.70
CA ARG A 75 -16.17 11.70 13.23
C ARG A 75 -15.84 12.25 11.84
N LEU A 76 -14.61 12.69 11.67
CA LEU A 76 -13.99 12.97 10.37
C LEU A 76 -13.56 11.65 9.74
N ILE A 77 -13.79 11.49 8.42
CA ILE A 77 -13.57 10.21 7.72
C ILE A 77 -12.22 10.23 7.02
N PRO A 78 -11.25 9.38 7.42
CA PRO A 78 -9.94 9.29 6.76
C PRO A 78 -10.05 8.82 5.32
N LEU A 79 -9.17 9.33 4.45
CA LEU A 79 -9.10 8.95 3.03
C LEU A 79 -9.11 7.44 2.77
N LYS A 80 -8.34 6.65 3.55
CA LYS A 80 -8.28 5.18 3.38
C LYS A 80 -9.66 4.52 3.52
N LYS A 81 -10.50 5.02 4.43
CA LYS A 81 -11.87 4.54 4.62
C LYS A 81 -12.81 5.01 3.51
N GLN A 82 -12.53 6.15 2.86
CA GLN A 82 -13.30 6.60 1.71
C GLN A 82 -13.01 5.78 0.44
N ILE A 83 -11.76 5.31 0.26
CA ILE A 83 -11.36 4.44 -0.85
C ILE A 83 -11.97 3.05 -0.71
N SER A 84 -11.93 2.48 0.50
CA SER A 84 -12.47 1.15 0.81
C SER A 84 -13.48 1.24 1.96
N PRO A 85 -14.70 1.74 1.69
CA PRO A 85 -15.71 1.97 2.72
C PRO A 85 -16.32 0.66 3.23
N GLN A 86 -16.62 0.62 4.53
CA GLN A 86 -17.36 -0.46 5.19
C GLN A 86 -18.77 -0.03 5.62
N SER A 87 -19.07 1.27 5.56
CA SER A 87 -20.37 1.84 5.93
C SER A 87 -20.74 2.97 4.96
N GLU A 88 -22.04 3.31 4.90
CA GLU A 88 -22.55 4.36 4.03
C GLU A 88 -21.92 5.74 4.32
N ILE A 89 -21.65 6.04 5.61
CA ILE A 89 -21.01 7.29 6.02
C ILE A 89 -19.55 7.36 5.54
N GLU A 90 -18.86 6.22 5.45
CA GLU A 90 -17.51 6.15 4.88
C GLU A 90 -17.55 6.25 3.36
N GLU A 91 -18.61 5.75 2.74
CA GLU A 91 -18.81 5.81 1.29
C GLU A 91 -19.15 7.23 0.82
N TYR A 92 -19.99 7.94 1.59
CA TYR A 92 -20.46 9.29 1.31
C TYR A 92 -20.25 10.18 2.54
N PRO A 93 -19.01 10.67 2.75
CA PRO A 93 -18.69 11.45 3.93
C PRO A 93 -19.43 12.80 3.94
N PRO A 94 -19.77 13.38 5.11
CA PRO A 94 -20.52 14.64 5.16
C PRO A 94 -19.75 15.80 4.52
N PHE A 95 -20.27 16.30 3.38
CA PHE A 95 -19.61 17.32 2.55
C PHE A 95 -19.10 18.53 3.33
N TRP A 96 -20.01 19.28 3.97
CA TRP A 96 -19.68 20.54 4.64
C TRP A 96 -18.73 20.37 5.82
N ARG A 97 -18.77 19.22 6.49
CA ARG A 97 -17.87 18.94 7.62
C ARG A 97 -16.45 18.67 7.13
N GLN A 98 -16.30 17.85 6.10
CA GLN A 98 -15.00 17.57 5.49
C GLN A 98 -14.44 18.83 4.79
N LEU A 99 -15.32 19.65 4.21
CA LEU A 99 -14.94 20.92 3.60
C LEU A 99 -14.44 21.93 4.67
N GLY A 100 -15.15 22.07 5.80
CA GLY A 100 -14.65 22.87 6.91
C GLY A 100 -13.33 22.35 7.47
N HIS A 101 -13.18 21.02 7.52
CA HIS A 101 -11.96 20.36 7.96
C HIS A 101 -10.75 20.65 7.06
N LEU A 102 -10.90 20.58 5.74
CA LEU A 102 -9.82 20.81 4.80
C LEU A 102 -9.37 22.28 4.78
N PHE A 103 -10.32 23.23 4.89
CA PHE A 103 -9.97 24.66 4.98
C PHE A 103 -9.25 24.97 6.29
N LEU A 104 -9.71 24.40 7.40
CA LEU A 104 -9.06 24.58 8.70
C LEU A 104 -7.62 24.05 8.68
N GLN A 105 -7.34 22.91 8.02
CA GLN A 105 -5.98 22.40 7.85
C GLN A 105 -5.09 23.40 7.09
N VAL A 106 -5.56 23.92 5.94
CA VAL A 106 -4.79 24.89 5.14
C VAL A 106 -4.55 26.18 5.92
N ILE A 107 -5.57 26.70 6.60
CA ILE A 107 -5.46 27.90 7.43
C ILE A 107 -4.44 27.72 8.54
N THR A 108 -4.52 26.60 9.25
CA THR A 108 -3.61 26.29 10.37
C THR A 108 -2.15 26.25 9.90
N VAL A 109 -1.89 25.61 8.75
CA VAL A 109 -0.53 25.51 8.17
C VAL A 109 -0.05 26.85 7.59
N GLY A 110 -0.92 27.56 6.87
CA GLY A 110 -0.61 28.89 6.31
C GLY A 110 -0.32 29.94 7.38
N MET A 111 -0.90 29.80 8.57
CA MET A 111 -0.61 30.65 9.72
C MET A 111 0.54 30.13 10.61
N GLY A 112 1.35 29.19 10.12
CA GLY A 112 2.62 28.81 10.74
C GLY A 112 2.69 27.45 11.41
N ALA A 113 1.61 26.65 11.44
CA ALA A 113 1.68 25.33 12.07
C ALA A 113 2.68 24.40 11.36
N PRO A 114 3.49 23.63 12.11
CA PRO A 114 4.62 22.88 11.56
C PRO A 114 4.20 21.52 10.97
N VAL A 115 2.98 21.42 10.44
CA VAL A 115 2.44 20.21 9.82
C VAL A 115 2.25 20.43 8.32
N GLY A 116 2.18 19.36 7.56
CA GLY A 116 2.10 19.42 6.11
C GLY A 116 0.69 19.76 5.59
N LYS A 117 0.62 20.57 4.53
CA LYS A 117 -0.64 20.96 3.84
C LYS A 117 -1.15 19.93 2.85
N GLU A 118 -0.40 18.85 2.58
CA GLU A 118 -0.68 17.86 1.55
C GLU A 118 -1.94 17.01 1.78
N VAL A 119 -2.44 16.94 3.01
CA VAL A 119 -3.64 16.13 3.32
C VAL A 119 -4.90 16.80 2.80
N ALA A 120 -5.02 18.14 2.94
CA ALA A 120 -6.23 18.85 2.57
C ALA A 120 -6.58 18.72 1.07
N PRO A 121 -5.65 18.86 0.12
CA PRO A 121 -5.92 18.65 -1.31
C PRO A 121 -6.27 17.21 -1.64
N ARG A 122 -5.66 16.23 -0.95
CA ARG A 122 -6.00 14.81 -1.14
C ARG A 122 -7.42 14.51 -0.69
N GLU A 123 -7.82 15.07 0.45
CA GLU A 123 -9.19 14.95 0.96
C GLU A 123 -10.19 15.72 0.10
N LEU A 124 -9.81 16.87 -0.48
CA LEU A 124 -10.63 17.60 -1.44
C LEU A 124 -10.95 16.73 -2.66
N GLY A 125 -9.92 16.09 -3.24
CA GLY A 125 -10.09 15.22 -4.39
C GLY A 125 -10.96 13.99 -4.11
N SER A 126 -10.79 13.37 -2.95
CA SER A 126 -11.67 12.27 -2.54
C SER A 126 -13.09 12.74 -2.23
N LEU A 127 -13.26 13.92 -1.64
CA LEU A 127 -14.57 14.48 -1.31
C LEU A 127 -15.39 14.78 -2.57
N PHE A 128 -14.79 15.44 -3.56
CA PHE A 128 -15.45 15.72 -4.83
C PHE A 128 -15.83 14.44 -5.59
N SER A 129 -14.92 13.47 -5.66
CA SER A 129 -15.19 12.20 -6.36
C SER A 129 -16.26 11.36 -5.67
N THR A 130 -16.24 11.22 -4.35
CA THR A 130 -17.26 10.46 -3.60
C THR A 130 -18.67 11.05 -3.77
N HIS A 131 -18.80 12.38 -3.82
CA HIS A 131 -20.08 13.04 -4.05
C HIS A 131 -20.54 12.99 -5.51
N LEU A 132 -19.59 13.04 -6.46
CA LEU A 132 -19.89 12.89 -7.87
C LEU A 132 -20.40 11.48 -8.19
N VAL A 133 -19.72 10.45 -7.66
CA VAL A 133 -20.10 9.04 -7.86
C VAL A 133 -21.44 8.71 -7.19
N ARG A 134 -21.87 9.46 -6.15
CA ARG A 134 -23.22 9.33 -5.60
C ARG A 134 -24.31 9.61 -6.64
N LYS A 135 -24.08 10.55 -7.56
CA LYS A 135 -25.02 10.90 -8.63
C LYS A 135 -24.87 10.02 -9.86
N ILE A 136 -23.64 9.56 -10.13
CA ILE A 136 -23.30 8.73 -11.28
C ILE A 136 -22.63 7.45 -10.73
N PRO A 137 -23.42 6.42 -10.37
CA PRO A 137 -22.90 5.26 -9.68
C PRO A 137 -21.91 4.49 -10.57
N LEU A 138 -20.84 4.03 -9.93
CA LEU A 138 -19.79 3.19 -10.50
C LEU A 138 -19.69 1.89 -9.70
N ASP A 139 -19.13 0.85 -10.32
CA ASP A 139 -18.78 -0.39 -9.62
C ASP A 139 -17.78 -0.10 -8.49
N SER A 140 -17.81 -0.90 -7.41
CA SER A 140 -16.94 -0.70 -6.24
C SER A 140 -15.47 -0.52 -6.61
N ASP A 141 -14.94 -1.31 -7.55
CA ASP A 141 -13.54 -1.24 -7.97
C ASP A 141 -13.24 0.06 -8.71
N GLN A 142 -14.13 0.49 -9.62
CA GLN A 142 -13.99 1.72 -10.40
C GLN A 142 -14.12 2.97 -9.52
N ARG A 143 -15.03 2.93 -8.54
CA ARG A 143 -15.15 3.97 -7.52
C ARG A 143 -13.85 4.11 -6.74
N SER A 144 -13.30 3.01 -6.22
CA SER A 144 -12.05 3.03 -5.47
C SER A 144 -10.90 3.61 -6.29
N VAL A 145 -10.80 3.24 -7.56
CA VAL A 145 -9.80 3.80 -8.51
C VAL A 145 -10.02 5.30 -8.68
N LEU A 146 -11.23 5.75 -9.03
CA LEU A 146 -11.51 7.17 -9.27
C LEU A 146 -11.27 8.02 -8.01
N VAL A 147 -11.68 7.55 -6.83
CA VAL A 147 -11.48 8.25 -5.55
C VAL A 147 -10.00 8.35 -5.20
N ALA A 148 -9.25 7.25 -5.35
CA ALA A 148 -7.81 7.24 -5.10
C ALA A 148 -7.04 8.13 -6.09
N SER A 149 -7.35 8.02 -7.38
CA SER A 149 -6.78 8.85 -8.44
C SER A 149 -7.11 10.34 -8.25
N SER A 150 -8.33 10.68 -7.85
CA SER A 150 -8.72 12.07 -7.53
C SER A 150 -8.00 12.61 -6.30
N ALA A 151 -7.80 11.79 -5.26
CA ALA A 151 -7.00 12.19 -4.10
C ALA A 151 -5.53 12.43 -4.49
N ALA A 152 -4.95 11.58 -5.33
CA ALA A 152 -3.60 11.80 -5.85
C ALA A 152 -3.52 13.04 -6.76
N ALA A 153 -4.57 13.33 -7.53
CA ALA A 153 -4.66 14.53 -8.34
C ALA A 153 -4.63 15.82 -7.51
N GLY A 154 -5.19 15.81 -6.29
CA GLY A 154 -5.09 16.94 -5.37
C GLY A 154 -3.66 17.20 -4.92
N LEU A 155 -2.89 16.13 -4.64
CA LEU A 155 -1.46 16.23 -4.36
C LEU A 155 -0.67 16.72 -5.59
N ALA A 156 -0.99 16.19 -6.78
CA ALA A 156 -0.36 16.56 -8.03
C ALA A 156 -0.53 18.05 -8.34
N ALA A 157 -1.76 18.55 -8.22
CA ALA A 157 -2.14 19.91 -8.57
C ALA A 157 -1.51 20.97 -7.66
N ILE A 158 -1.53 20.77 -6.34
CA ILE A 158 -1.04 21.80 -5.40
C ILE A 158 0.48 21.95 -5.39
N TYR A 159 1.19 20.88 -5.75
CA TYR A 159 2.65 20.83 -5.71
C TYR A 159 3.29 20.73 -7.11
N GLN A 160 2.49 20.68 -8.18
CA GLN A 160 2.94 20.52 -9.56
C GLN A 160 3.84 19.27 -9.78
N ILE A 161 3.45 18.13 -9.19
CA ILE A 161 4.20 16.85 -9.24
C ILE A 161 3.37 15.68 -9.80
N PRO A 162 2.90 15.73 -11.07
CA PRO A 162 1.99 14.75 -11.62
C PRO A 162 2.58 13.34 -11.70
N PHE A 163 3.88 13.22 -12.00
CA PHE A 163 4.54 11.93 -12.12
C PHE A 163 4.70 11.22 -10.77
N ALA A 164 5.17 11.93 -9.74
CA ALA A 164 5.28 11.36 -8.39
C ALA A 164 3.90 10.98 -7.82
N SER A 165 2.89 11.78 -8.12
CA SER A 165 1.50 11.51 -7.72
C SER A 165 0.86 10.35 -8.49
N LEU A 166 1.31 10.07 -9.72
CA LEU A 166 0.89 8.86 -10.44
C LEU A 166 1.39 7.60 -9.73
N ILE A 167 2.68 7.58 -9.33
CA ILE A 167 3.26 6.47 -8.56
C ILE A 167 2.57 6.32 -7.20
N PHE A 168 2.23 7.45 -6.56
CA PHE A 168 1.50 7.49 -5.29
C PHE A 168 0.20 6.68 -5.31
N VAL A 169 -0.55 6.70 -6.43
CA VAL A 169 -1.80 5.93 -6.59
C VAL A 169 -1.56 4.43 -6.40
N PHE A 170 -0.47 3.91 -6.95
CA PHE A 170 -0.17 2.48 -6.94
C PHE A 170 0.57 2.06 -5.66
N GLU A 171 1.60 2.80 -5.26
CA GLU A 171 2.45 2.41 -4.13
C GLU A 171 1.86 2.75 -2.76
N VAL A 172 1.22 3.92 -2.62
CA VAL A 172 0.71 4.40 -1.31
C VAL A 172 -0.77 4.11 -1.13
N LEU A 173 -1.59 4.33 -2.18
CA LEU A 173 -3.03 4.07 -2.12
C LEU A 173 -3.39 2.61 -2.45
N GLY A 174 -2.44 1.83 -2.97
CA GLY A 174 -2.59 0.38 -3.16
C GLY A 174 -3.56 0.00 -4.28
N ILE A 175 -3.76 0.88 -5.26
CA ILE A 175 -4.57 0.56 -6.44
C ILE A 175 -3.82 -0.45 -7.31
N PRO A 176 -4.48 -1.51 -7.84
CA PRO A 176 -3.82 -2.47 -8.71
C PRO A 176 -3.30 -1.84 -10.01
N LEU A 177 -2.11 -2.27 -10.44
CA LEU A 177 -1.49 -1.82 -11.69
C LEU A 177 -2.16 -2.50 -12.90
N THR A 178 -3.21 -1.87 -13.43
CA THR A 178 -3.88 -2.29 -14.67
C THR A 178 -3.87 -1.14 -15.67
N ALA A 179 -3.93 -1.44 -16.97
CA ALA A 179 -3.88 -0.41 -18.03
C ALA A 179 -4.95 0.69 -17.84
N ILE A 180 -6.18 0.30 -17.48
CA ILE A 180 -7.26 1.27 -17.25
C ILE A 180 -7.00 2.14 -16.00
N ASN A 181 -6.46 1.57 -14.93
CA ASN A 181 -6.15 2.32 -13.71
C ASN A 181 -5.00 3.31 -13.97
N VAL A 182 -4.00 2.92 -14.77
CA VAL A 182 -2.92 3.81 -15.21
C VAL A 182 -3.49 4.97 -16.02
N VAL A 183 -4.40 4.71 -16.97
CA VAL A 183 -5.04 5.77 -17.76
C VAL A 183 -5.84 6.72 -16.88
N VAL A 184 -6.67 6.21 -15.95
CA VAL A 184 -7.48 7.05 -15.05
C VAL A 184 -6.60 7.88 -14.12
N ALA A 185 -5.58 7.27 -13.53
CA ALA A 185 -4.62 7.97 -12.68
C ALA A 185 -3.85 9.03 -13.47
N PHE A 186 -3.39 8.71 -14.69
CA PHE A 186 -2.71 9.66 -15.55
C PHE A 186 -3.59 10.86 -15.91
N ILE A 187 -4.83 10.61 -16.38
CA ILE A 187 -5.77 11.68 -16.76
C ILE A 187 -6.06 12.59 -15.57
N THR A 188 -6.35 12.02 -14.41
CA THR A 188 -6.67 12.81 -13.21
C THR A 188 -5.46 13.61 -12.71
N THR A 189 -4.28 13.00 -12.58
CA THR A 189 -3.11 13.70 -12.02
C THR A 189 -2.54 14.74 -12.97
N TYR A 190 -2.28 14.39 -14.24
CA TYR A 190 -1.78 15.35 -15.23
C TYR A 190 -2.82 16.40 -15.59
N GLY A 191 -4.09 16.00 -15.72
CA GLY A 191 -5.17 16.94 -16.03
C GLY A 191 -5.39 17.96 -14.91
N ALA A 192 -5.43 17.53 -13.64
CA ALA A 192 -5.57 18.46 -12.52
C ALA A 192 -4.35 19.38 -12.38
N THR A 193 -3.15 18.86 -12.64
CA THR A 193 -1.91 19.65 -12.68
C THR A 193 -1.98 20.72 -13.76
N ALA A 194 -2.37 20.37 -14.99
CA ALA A 194 -2.50 21.32 -16.10
C ALA A 194 -3.52 22.43 -15.81
N ILE A 195 -4.64 22.10 -15.16
CA ILE A 195 -5.64 23.09 -14.75
C ILE A 195 -5.07 23.99 -13.64
N ALA A 196 -4.43 23.41 -12.63
CA ALA A 196 -3.82 24.17 -11.54
C ALA A 196 -2.67 25.07 -12.00
N HIS A 197 -1.96 24.68 -13.06
CA HIS A 197 -0.85 25.44 -13.64
C HIS A 197 -1.26 26.82 -14.18
N LEU A 198 -2.56 27.07 -14.39
CA LEU A 198 -3.07 28.40 -14.70
C LEU A 198 -2.74 29.44 -13.62
N ARG A 199 -2.52 29.00 -12.37
CA ARG A 199 -2.22 29.86 -11.22
C ARG A 199 -0.98 29.43 -10.45
N ILE A 200 -0.75 28.12 -10.31
CA ILE A 200 0.33 27.54 -9.52
C ILE A 200 1.53 27.27 -10.44
N SER A 201 2.67 27.92 -10.17
CA SER A 201 3.90 27.71 -10.94
C SER A 201 4.43 26.28 -10.79
N ASP A 202 4.96 25.74 -11.88
CA ASP A 202 5.71 24.47 -11.93
C ASP A 202 7.20 24.63 -11.56
N ALA A 203 7.60 25.80 -11.08
CA ALA A 203 8.95 26.03 -10.59
C ALA A 203 9.29 25.06 -9.45
N PRO A 204 10.57 24.65 -9.34
CA PRO A 204 11.02 23.80 -8.23
C PRO A 204 10.69 24.44 -6.87
N LEU A 205 10.16 23.63 -5.95
CA LEU A 205 9.84 24.07 -4.60
C LEU A 205 11.11 24.42 -3.80
N TYR A 206 12.24 23.77 -4.11
CA TYR A 206 13.53 24.01 -3.49
C TYR A 206 14.59 24.29 -4.54
N HIS A 207 15.43 25.28 -4.26
CA HIS A 207 16.53 25.66 -5.13
C HIS A 207 17.79 24.91 -4.71
N VAL A 208 18.34 24.15 -5.65
CA VAL A 208 19.60 23.41 -5.47
C VAL A 208 20.56 23.72 -6.61
N ASN A 209 21.84 23.66 -6.31
CA ASN A 209 22.92 23.86 -7.27
C ASN A 209 23.33 22.53 -7.91
N PRO A 210 23.65 22.51 -9.22
CA PRO A 210 24.33 21.37 -9.84
C PRO A 210 25.69 21.17 -9.17
N GLN A 211 25.98 19.94 -8.76
CA GLN A 211 27.23 19.57 -8.07
C GLN A 211 27.84 18.35 -8.78
N PRO A 212 29.18 18.23 -8.84
CA PRO A 212 29.83 17.07 -9.44
C PRO A 212 29.51 15.80 -8.64
N VAL A 213 29.31 14.70 -9.36
CA VAL A 213 29.11 13.37 -8.76
C VAL A 213 30.41 12.61 -8.84
N THR A 214 30.89 12.13 -7.70
CA THR A 214 32.10 11.30 -7.61
C THR A 214 31.75 9.92 -7.04
N TRP A 215 32.72 9.00 -7.02
CA TRP A 215 32.53 7.71 -6.35
C TRP A 215 32.24 7.88 -4.84
N VAL A 216 32.79 8.93 -4.22
CA VAL A 216 32.53 9.29 -2.81
C VAL A 216 31.05 9.58 -2.62
N THR A 217 30.41 10.25 -3.58
CA THR A 217 28.98 10.57 -3.52
C THR A 217 28.12 9.31 -3.35
N PHE A 218 28.46 8.21 -4.03
CA PHE A 218 27.75 6.94 -3.91
C PHE A 218 27.98 6.25 -2.57
N VAL A 219 29.21 6.27 -2.04
CA VAL A 219 29.52 5.71 -0.72
C VAL A 219 28.79 6.46 0.39
N VAL A 220 28.83 7.80 0.36
CA VAL A 220 28.12 8.65 1.31
C VAL A 220 26.61 8.45 1.20
N THR A 221 26.08 8.28 -0.01
CA THR A 221 24.65 7.95 -0.23
C THR A 221 24.23 6.68 0.50
N VAL A 222 25.04 5.62 0.44
CA VAL A 222 24.78 4.37 1.17
C VAL A 222 24.77 4.63 2.67
N ILE A 223 25.84 5.23 3.20
CA ILE A 223 26.01 5.50 4.63
C ILE A 223 24.84 6.33 5.17
N LEU A 224 24.49 7.42 4.49
CA LEU A 224 23.44 8.34 4.90
C LEU A 224 22.04 7.71 4.83
N THR A 225 21.81 6.88 3.80
CA THR A 225 20.57 6.09 3.71
C THR A 225 20.43 5.15 4.91
N PHE A 226 21.51 4.50 5.35
CA PHE A 226 21.46 3.67 6.57
C PHE A 226 21.34 4.49 7.87
N ALA A 227 22.06 5.60 7.99
CA ALA A 227 22.06 6.47 9.16
C ALA A 227 20.68 7.08 9.45
N THR A 228 19.90 7.38 8.40
CA THR A 228 18.54 7.94 8.52
C THR A 228 17.52 6.92 9.05
N ILE A 229 17.76 5.61 8.92
CA ILE A 229 16.79 4.56 9.26
C ILE A 229 16.27 4.60 10.70
N PRO A 230 17.12 4.54 11.74
CA PRO A 230 16.64 4.48 13.12
C PRO A 230 15.81 5.71 13.48
N VAL A 231 16.27 6.89 13.07
CA VAL A 231 15.64 8.17 13.37
C VAL A 231 14.29 8.32 12.65
N ALA A 232 14.24 8.00 11.36
CA ALA A 232 13.01 8.05 10.57
C ALA A 232 11.98 7.00 11.01
N ARG A 233 12.43 5.79 11.40
CA ARG A 233 11.54 4.75 11.96
C ARG A 233 10.95 5.17 13.30
N LEU A 234 11.76 5.76 14.18
CA LEU A 234 11.28 6.28 15.45
C LEU A 234 10.23 7.37 15.22
N PHE A 235 10.50 8.30 14.31
CA PHE A 235 9.57 9.36 13.95
C PHE A 235 8.27 8.80 13.39
N SER A 236 8.35 7.83 12.47
CA SER A 236 7.19 7.16 11.88
C SER A 236 6.33 6.46 12.93
N ARG A 237 6.94 5.74 13.88
CA ARG A 237 6.23 5.06 14.97
C ARG A 237 5.53 6.05 15.88
N ILE A 238 6.23 7.08 16.35
CA ILE A 238 5.67 8.05 17.29
C ILE A 238 4.61 8.92 16.61
N SER A 239 4.84 9.39 15.38
CA SER A 239 3.85 10.19 14.63
C SER A 239 2.57 9.41 14.33
N LYS A 240 2.67 8.12 13.99
CA LYS A 240 1.51 7.22 13.84
C LYS A 240 0.75 7.08 15.15
N HIS A 241 1.46 6.79 16.25
CA HIS A 241 0.85 6.68 17.58
C HIS A 241 0.18 8.00 18.02
N ALA A 242 0.87 9.13 17.85
CA ALA A 242 0.36 10.46 18.15
C ALA A 242 -0.91 10.79 17.36
N SER A 243 -0.95 10.43 16.07
CA SER A 243 -2.11 10.65 15.22
C SER A 243 -3.30 9.74 15.57
N GLN A 244 -3.04 8.50 15.98
CA GLN A 244 -4.09 7.56 16.42
C GLN A 244 -4.69 7.97 17.76
N ASN A 245 -3.85 8.39 18.70
CA ASN A 245 -4.22 8.83 20.05
C ASN A 245 -4.38 10.36 20.16
N ARG A 246 -4.71 11.01 19.04
CA ARG A 246 -4.91 12.46 18.99
C ARG A 246 -6.00 12.90 19.96
N THR A 247 -5.79 14.00 20.65
CA THR A 247 -6.81 14.64 21.49
C THR A 247 -7.96 15.17 20.62
N LYS A 248 -9.19 14.71 20.90
CA LYS A 248 -10.42 15.07 20.18
C LYS A 248 -11.54 15.61 21.08
N ASP A 249 -11.31 15.61 22.38
CA ASP A 249 -12.25 16.10 23.39
C ASP A 249 -11.91 17.55 23.79
N SER A 250 -12.59 18.07 24.81
CA SER A 250 -12.41 19.43 25.30
C SER A 250 -10.97 19.78 25.70
N ARG A 251 -10.09 18.78 25.90
CA ARG A 251 -8.67 19.03 26.19
C ARG A 251 -7.94 19.71 25.02
N ILE A 252 -8.43 19.57 23.78
CA ILE A 252 -7.84 20.26 22.62
C ILE A 252 -7.79 21.78 22.82
N LEU A 253 -8.75 22.35 23.56
CA LEU A 253 -8.90 23.78 23.79
C LEU A 253 -7.77 24.40 24.61
N TRP A 254 -6.98 23.61 25.33
CA TRP A 254 -5.80 24.09 26.06
C TRP A 254 -4.51 23.41 25.60
N GLN A 255 -4.55 22.15 25.19
CA GLN A 255 -3.36 21.42 24.76
C GLN A 255 -2.81 21.96 23.45
N LEU A 256 -3.65 22.21 22.45
CA LEU A 256 -3.19 22.70 21.16
C LEU A 256 -2.64 24.14 21.26
N PRO A 257 -3.33 25.10 21.92
CA PRO A 257 -2.77 26.44 22.13
C PRO A 257 -1.43 26.42 22.87
N LEU A 258 -1.24 25.52 23.86
CA LEU A 258 0.05 25.39 24.54
C LEU A 258 1.19 24.99 23.59
N VAL A 259 0.94 24.10 22.62
CA VAL A 259 1.94 23.78 21.60
C VAL A 259 2.26 24.99 20.73
N PHE A 260 1.26 25.79 20.39
CA PHE A 260 1.48 27.00 19.59
C PHE A 260 2.18 28.10 20.37
N VAL A 261 2.06 28.14 21.71
CA VAL A 261 2.93 28.97 22.57
C VAL A 261 4.39 28.56 22.44
N LEU A 262 4.67 27.25 22.55
CA LEU A 262 6.05 26.74 22.38
C LEU A 262 6.59 27.08 20.98
N LEU A 263 5.78 26.91 19.94
CA LEU A 263 6.14 27.26 18.57
C LEU A 263 6.38 28.77 18.39
N ALA A 264 5.52 29.62 18.94
CA ALA A 264 5.63 31.07 18.84
C ALA A 264 6.90 31.60 19.53
N VAL A 265 7.29 31.00 20.66
CA VAL A 265 8.55 31.31 21.37
C VAL A 265 9.75 30.89 20.55
N GLN A 266 9.76 29.67 20.01
CA GLN A 266 10.92 29.15 19.26
C GLN A 266 11.08 29.84 17.90
N SER A 267 9.96 30.13 17.22
CA SER A 267 9.95 30.82 15.92
C SER A 267 10.34 32.29 15.97
N TYR A 268 10.43 32.88 17.17
CA TYR A 268 11.00 34.21 17.34
C TYR A 268 12.47 34.24 16.91
N ARG A 269 13.25 33.20 17.27
CA ARG A 269 14.66 33.07 16.89
C ARG A 269 14.88 32.23 15.63
N PHE A 270 14.02 31.24 15.40
CA PHE A 270 14.12 30.25 14.34
C PHE A 270 12.86 30.22 13.46
N PRO A 271 12.67 31.21 12.57
CA PRO A 271 11.50 31.26 11.69
C PRO A 271 11.34 30.01 10.81
N GLU A 272 12.41 29.26 10.58
CA GLU A 272 12.44 28.01 9.79
C GLU A 272 11.56 26.90 10.40
N LEU A 273 11.23 27.02 11.69
CA LEU A 273 10.31 26.11 12.38
C LEU A 273 8.86 26.29 11.94
N LEU A 274 8.49 27.43 11.35
CA LEU A 274 7.13 27.73 10.93
C LEU A 274 6.75 26.96 9.66
N GLY A 275 5.45 26.74 9.52
CA GLY A 275 4.82 26.19 8.32
C GLY A 275 5.22 24.76 8.00
N ASN A 276 4.88 24.35 6.78
CA ASN A 276 4.95 22.96 6.34
C ASN A 276 6.37 22.36 6.27
N GLY A 277 7.43 23.16 6.51
CA GLY A 277 8.83 22.72 6.53
C GLY A 277 9.65 23.17 5.33
N ALA A 278 9.05 23.84 4.34
CA ALA A 278 9.78 24.38 3.20
C ALA A 278 10.92 25.34 3.59
N PRO A 279 10.73 26.29 4.54
CA PRO A 279 11.83 27.16 4.98
C PRO A 279 13.04 26.41 5.54
N LEU A 280 12.80 25.36 6.35
CA LEU A 280 13.87 24.54 6.91
C LEU A 280 14.61 23.73 5.84
N VAL A 281 13.89 23.25 4.82
CA VAL A 281 14.52 22.55 3.69
C VAL A 281 15.46 23.49 2.94
N GLN A 282 14.97 24.69 2.58
CA GLN A 282 15.79 25.65 1.85
C GLN A 282 16.98 26.12 2.70
N ALA A 283 16.77 26.44 3.98
CA ALA A 283 17.85 26.82 4.89
C ALA A 283 18.94 25.72 5.02
N GLY A 284 18.54 24.45 5.01
CA GLY A 284 19.49 23.33 4.95
C GLY A 284 20.30 23.30 3.66
N PHE A 285 19.67 23.52 2.50
CA PHE A 285 20.40 23.63 1.23
C PHE A 285 21.31 24.86 1.15
N ASP A 286 20.92 25.96 1.79
CA ASP A 286 21.69 27.20 1.88
C ASP A 286 22.86 27.12 2.90
N SER A 287 23.02 25.97 3.56
CA SER A 287 24.01 25.63 4.61
C SER A 287 23.70 26.21 5.98
N LEU A 288 23.60 25.35 6.99
CA LEU A 288 23.34 25.74 8.38
C LEU A 288 24.61 25.65 9.23
N SER A 289 24.64 26.40 10.34
CA SER A 289 25.62 26.14 11.39
C SER A 289 25.25 24.85 12.14
N LEU A 290 26.24 24.11 12.66
CA LEU A 290 25.97 22.87 13.41
C LEU A 290 25.02 23.08 14.61
N PRO A 291 25.16 24.15 15.43
CA PRO A 291 24.20 24.45 16.48
C PRO A 291 22.78 24.69 15.95
N ASP A 292 22.63 25.46 14.88
CA ASP A 292 21.31 25.77 14.31
C ASP A 292 20.66 24.52 13.71
N ALA A 293 21.43 23.68 13.00
CA ALA A 293 20.95 22.43 12.43
C ALA A 293 20.44 21.46 13.53
N LEU A 294 21.17 21.34 14.64
CA LEU A 294 20.77 20.52 15.80
C LEU A 294 19.50 21.04 16.46
N VAL A 295 19.41 22.35 16.70
CA VAL A 295 18.24 22.99 17.31
C VAL A 295 17.03 22.85 16.40
N LEU A 296 17.15 23.21 15.12
CA LEU A 296 16.07 23.12 14.14
C LEU A 296 15.57 21.69 13.97
N PHE A 297 16.46 20.70 13.88
CA PHE A 297 16.10 19.30 13.82
C PHE A 297 15.31 18.86 15.06
N THR A 298 15.85 19.09 16.26
CA THR A 298 15.23 18.64 17.53
C THR A 298 13.90 19.35 17.81
N CYS A 299 13.85 20.66 17.65
CA CYS A 299 12.65 21.48 17.83
C CYS A 299 11.56 21.11 16.84
N LYS A 300 11.87 21.03 15.53
CA LYS A 300 10.87 20.65 14.51
C LYS A 300 10.35 19.24 14.78
N TYR A 301 11.22 18.29 15.12
CA TYR A 301 10.83 16.92 15.43
C TYR A 301 9.83 16.87 16.59
N ALA A 302 10.14 17.57 17.69
CA ALA A 302 9.28 17.60 18.87
C ALA A 302 7.94 18.30 18.58
N ILE A 303 7.96 19.50 17.99
CA ILE A 303 6.72 20.27 17.79
C ILE A 303 5.78 19.56 16.82
N VAL A 304 6.28 18.96 15.74
CA VAL A 304 5.43 18.18 14.80
C VAL A 304 4.68 17.08 15.57
N LEU A 305 5.38 16.32 16.42
CA LEU A 305 4.76 15.24 17.20
C LEU A 305 3.76 15.77 18.23
N LEU A 306 4.07 16.87 18.92
CA LEU A 306 3.17 17.52 19.86
C LEU A 306 1.91 18.04 19.17
N CYS A 307 2.04 18.69 18.01
CA CYS A 307 0.91 19.12 17.19
C CYS A 307 -0.01 17.95 16.84
N LEU A 308 0.56 16.84 16.33
CA LEU A 308 -0.23 15.65 15.96
C LEU A 308 -0.93 15.01 17.15
N ARG A 309 -0.26 14.93 18.32
CA ARG A 309 -0.80 14.33 19.54
C ARG A 309 -1.89 15.18 20.18
N PHE A 310 -1.73 16.51 20.16
CA PHE A 310 -2.58 17.45 20.89
C PHE A 310 -3.68 18.12 20.06
N GLY A 311 -3.92 17.63 18.84
CA GLY A 311 -5.18 17.91 18.15
C GLY A 311 -5.05 18.41 16.72
N SER A 312 -3.85 18.77 16.28
CA SER A 312 -3.64 19.26 14.91
C SER A 312 -3.85 18.15 13.88
N TYR A 313 -4.53 18.51 12.80
CA TYR A 313 -4.60 17.69 11.60
C TYR A 313 -3.69 18.32 10.54
N GLY A 314 -2.90 17.46 9.92
CA GLY A 314 -1.99 17.80 8.84
C GLY A 314 -1.20 16.57 8.48
N GLY A 315 -0.54 16.62 7.34
CA GLY A 315 0.30 15.52 6.92
C GLY A 315 1.71 15.62 7.50
N THR A 316 2.46 14.53 7.35
CA THR A 316 3.86 14.44 7.79
C THR A 316 4.82 14.38 6.61
N MET A 317 4.36 14.53 5.37
CA MET A 317 5.19 14.42 4.18
C MET A 317 6.25 15.53 4.14
N THR A 318 5.84 16.80 4.16
CA THR A 318 6.80 17.90 4.12
C THR A 318 7.60 18.06 5.43
N PRO A 319 7.04 17.79 6.65
CA PRO A 319 7.86 17.65 7.84
C PRO A 319 8.94 16.56 7.72
N SER A 320 8.62 15.38 7.17
CA SER A 320 9.60 14.31 6.95
C SER A 320 10.73 14.72 6.01
N ILE A 321 10.44 15.48 4.95
CA ILE A 321 11.46 16.03 4.06
C ILE A 321 12.36 16.99 4.84
N SER A 322 11.77 17.94 5.59
CA SER A 322 12.53 18.93 6.37
C SER A 322 13.40 18.31 7.46
N LEU A 323 12.90 17.27 8.14
CA LEU A 323 13.65 16.51 9.12
C LEU A 323 14.77 15.68 8.49
N GLY A 324 14.53 15.13 7.29
CA GLY A 324 15.55 14.43 6.52
C GLY A 324 16.70 15.36 6.11
N VAL A 325 16.39 16.56 5.61
CA VAL A 325 17.40 17.58 5.28
C VAL A 325 18.17 18.02 6.52
N ALA A 326 17.48 18.42 7.59
CA ALA A 326 18.13 18.88 8.81
C ALA A 326 19.01 17.79 9.46
N PHE A 327 18.55 16.54 9.46
CA PHE A 327 19.35 15.42 9.95
C PHE A 327 20.56 15.14 9.04
N GLY A 328 20.38 15.19 7.72
CA GLY A 328 21.47 15.05 6.75
C GLY A 328 22.55 16.10 6.97
N GLU A 329 22.13 17.34 7.21
CA GLU A 329 23.03 18.48 7.46
C GLU A 329 23.82 18.26 8.75
N VAL A 330 23.17 17.84 9.84
CA VAL A 330 23.87 17.46 11.09
C VAL A 330 24.92 16.38 10.83
N VAL A 331 24.59 15.34 10.07
CA VAL A 331 25.53 14.25 9.77
C VAL A 331 26.73 14.76 8.95
N CYS A 332 26.49 15.58 7.92
CA CYS A 332 27.53 16.16 7.08
C CYS A 332 28.45 17.10 7.88
N LEU A 333 27.88 17.98 8.71
CA LEU A 333 28.64 18.92 9.54
C LEU A 333 29.46 18.21 10.62
N VAL A 334 28.93 17.14 11.23
CA VAL A 334 29.69 16.31 12.17
C VAL A 334 30.83 15.58 11.44
N ALA A 335 30.59 15.05 10.23
CA ALA A 335 31.64 14.40 9.44
C ALA A 335 32.77 15.38 9.06
N ALA A 336 32.45 16.65 8.79
CA ALA A 336 33.41 17.71 8.53
C ALA A 336 34.39 17.92 9.71
N LEU A 337 33.95 17.75 10.96
CA LEU A 337 34.83 17.80 12.15
C LEU A 337 35.91 16.71 12.15
N PHE A 338 35.69 15.61 11.42
CA PHE A 338 36.63 14.51 11.25
C PHE A 338 37.43 14.60 9.94
N GLY A 339 37.36 15.73 9.23
CA GLY A 339 38.11 15.98 8.00
C GLY A 339 37.37 15.61 6.70
N PHE A 340 36.10 15.21 6.77
CA PHE A 340 35.28 14.94 5.57
C PHE A 340 34.57 16.21 5.09
N ASN A 341 35.28 17.05 4.35
CA ASN A 341 34.79 18.34 3.84
C ASN A 341 34.30 18.26 2.39
N ASP A 342 33.30 17.40 2.14
CA ASP A 342 32.60 17.31 0.86
C ASP A 342 31.12 17.70 1.04
N PRO A 343 30.78 18.96 1.38
CA PRO A 343 29.38 19.35 1.57
C PRO A 343 28.67 19.39 0.22
N SER A 344 27.88 18.36 -0.08
CA SER A 344 27.06 18.30 -1.27
C SER A 344 25.58 18.33 -0.89
N GLN A 345 24.83 19.26 -1.50
CA GLN A 345 23.36 19.31 -1.40
C GLN A 345 22.72 17.99 -1.89
N ILE A 346 23.43 17.17 -2.67
CA ILE A 346 23.04 15.80 -3.05
C ILE A 346 22.80 14.93 -1.80
N TYR A 347 23.64 15.06 -0.77
CA TYR A 347 23.52 14.29 0.47
C TYR A 347 22.25 14.66 1.23
N LEU A 348 21.93 15.94 1.30
CA LEU A 348 20.70 16.42 1.93
C LEU A 348 19.46 15.93 1.19
N ALA A 349 19.48 15.93 -0.15
CA ALA A 349 18.40 15.38 -0.96
C ALA A 349 18.24 13.86 -0.76
N VAL A 350 19.34 13.10 -0.63
CA VAL A 350 19.33 11.67 -0.29
C VAL A 350 18.75 11.44 1.11
N ALA A 351 19.14 12.25 2.10
CA ALA A 351 18.60 12.14 3.46
C ALA A 351 17.09 12.43 3.50
N ALA A 352 16.64 13.44 2.75
CA ALA A 352 15.22 13.74 2.56
C ALA A 352 14.45 12.59 1.90
N CYS A 353 15.00 12.03 0.81
CA CYS A 353 14.44 10.85 0.12
C CYS A 353 14.30 9.68 1.09
N SER A 354 15.37 9.37 1.84
CA SER A 354 15.40 8.23 2.75
C SER A 354 14.40 8.40 3.90
N PHE A 355 14.41 9.58 4.55
CA PHE A 355 13.53 9.87 5.67
C PHE A 355 12.05 9.82 5.25
N LEU A 356 11.69 10.41 4.12
CA LEU A 356 10.33 10.34 3.58
C LEU A 356 9.96 8.91 3.17
N GLY A 357 10.86 8.18 2.50
CA GLY A 357 10.62 6.81 2.04
C GLY A 357 10.29 5.86 3.19
N ILE A 358 10.99 6.01 4.31
CA ILE A 358 10.78 5.22 5.53
C ILE A 358 9.48 5.63 6.24
N THR A 359 9.24 6.93 6.40
CA THR A 359 8.07 7.43 7.13
C THR A 359 6.76 7.20 6.39
N MET A 360 6.78 7.31 5.05
CA MET A 360 5.65 7.02 4.17
C MET A 360 5.49 5.53 3.85
N ASN A 361 6.52 4.72 4.11
CA ASN A 361 6.61 3.30 3.72
C ASN A 361 6.44 3.07 2.20
N ALA A 362 6.89 4.04 1.40
CA ALA A 362 6.74 4.08 -0.06
C ALA A 362 7.97 4.76 -0.70
N PRO A 363 9.09 4.02 -0.83
CA PRO A 363 10.35 4.57 -1.32
C PRO A 363 10.29 5.18 -2.72
N LEU A 364 9.55 4.58 -3.67
CA LEU A 364 9.50 5.08 -5.05
C LEU A 364 8.83 6.46 -5.10
N THR A 365 7.67 6.57 -4.47
CA THR A 365 6.91 7.81 -4.37
C THR A 365 7.70 8.87 -3.63
N ALA A 366 8.32 8.51 -2.50
CA ALA A 366 9.12 9.45 -1.71
C ALA A 366 10.28 10.05 -2.51
N GLY A 367 11.06 9.19 -3.17
CA GLY A 367 12.21 9.62 -3.95
C GLY A 367 11.78 10.49 -5.14
N MET A 368 10.69 10.12 -5.84
CA MET A 368 10.19 10.93 -6.94
C MET A 368 9.58 12.26 -6.49
N ILE A 369 8.94 12.33 -5.32
CA ILE A 369 8.47 13.59 -4.73
C ILE A 369 9.65 14.53 -4.50
N VAL A 370 10.69 14.07 -3.78
CA VAL A 370 11.85 14.89 -3.46
C VAL A 370 12.58 15.31 -4.73
N TYR A 371 12.78 14.38 -5.68
CA TYR A 371 13.44 14.67 -6.95
C TYR A 371 12.67 15.69 -7.82
N SER A 372 11.33 15.67 -7.75
CA SER A 372 10.49 16.67 -8.41
C SER A 372 10.58 18.03 -7.72
N PHE A 373 10.59 18.08 -6.38
CA PHE A 373 10.67 19.33 -5.61
C PHE A 373 11.97 20.10 -5.82
N ILE A 374 13.06 19.41 -6.15
CA ILE A 374 14.35 20.05 -6.48
C ILE A 374 14.53 20.32 -7.98
N GLY A 375 13.52 20.05 -8.83
CA GLY A 375 13.54 20.41 -10.25
C GLY A 375 14.27 19.45 -11.19
N PHE A 376 14.35 18.15 -10.85
CA PHE A 376 14.98 17.13 -11.69
C PHE A 376 16.45 17.39 -12.13
N PRO A 377 17.35 17.84 -11.25
CA PRO A 377 18.74 18.08 -11.62
C PRO A 377 19.45 16.75 -11.95
N LYS A 378 20.03 16.68 -13.16
CA LYS A 378 20.63 15.44 -13.71
C LYS A 378 21.64 14.77 -12.78
N THR A 379 22.41 15.55 -12.03
CA THR A 379 23.45 15.07 -11.11
C THR A 379 22.89 14.36 -9.86
N TYR A 380 21.62 14.57 -9.52
CA TYR A 380 20.98 13.99 -8.34
C TYR A 380 20.27 12.66 -8.63
N LEU A 381 20.01 12.37 -9.92
CA LEU A 381 19.22 11.21 -10.35
C LEU A 381 19.78 9.89 -9.79
N PHE A 382 21.05 9.60 -10.04
CA PHE A 382 21.63 8.30 -9.64
C PHE A 382 21.77 8.14 -8.12
N PRO A 383 22.23 9.14 -7.34
CA PRO A 383 22.21 9.08 -5.88
C PRO A 383 20.81 8.85 -5.30
N VAL A 384 19.79 9.54 -5.82
CA VAL A 384 18.40 9.34 -5.39
C VAL A 384 17.91 7.93 -5.72
N LEU A 385 18.14 7.46 -6.95
CA LEU A 385 17.76 6.09 -7.36
C LEU A 385 18.47 5.01 -6.51
N LEU A 386 19.73 5.23 -6.16
CA LEU A 386 20.46 4.33 -5.27
C LEU A 386 19.81 4.26 -3.88
N SER A 387 19.46 5.41 -3.29
CA SER A 387 18.76 5.46 -2.00
C SER A 387 17.40 4.73 -2.05
N ILE A 388 16.62 4.95 -3.12
CA ILE A 388 15.36 4.24 -3.36
C ILE A 388 15.59 2.72 -3.43
N GLY A 389 16.57 2.28 -4.22
CA GLY A 389 16.90 0.86 -4.38
C GLY A 389 17.25 0.18 -3.04
N LEU A 390 18.10 0.83 -2.23
CA LEU A 390 18.45 0.35 -0.89
C LEU A 390 17.22 0.23 0.01
N LEU A 391 16.34 1.24 0.01
CA LEU A 391 15.11 1.21 0.81
C LEU A 391 14.14 0.12 0.34
N LEU A 392 14.03 -0.13 -0.96
CA LEU A 392 13.20 -1.21 -1.51
C LEU A 392 13.74 -2.58 -1.08
N LEU A 393 15.06 -2.80 -1.12
CA LEU A 393 15.69 -4.04 -0.64
C LEU A 393 15.39 -4.28 0.85
N ILE A 394 15.49 -3.24 1.67
CA ILE A 394 15.16 -3.32 3.11
C ILE A 394 13.67 -3.59 3.32
N LYS A 395 12.80 -2.96 2.54
CA LYS A 395 11.35 -3.18 2.59
C LYS A 395 11.00 -4.61 2.21
N CYS A 396 11.53 -5.15 1.12
CA CYS A 396 11.32 -6.53 0.70
C CYS A 396 11.77 -7.53 1.77
N ARG A 397 12.96 -7.33 2.38
CA ARG A 397 13.43 -8.18 3.48
C ARG A 397 12.53 -8.11 4.71
N ARG A 398 12.04 -6.91 5.07
CA ARG A 398 11.19 -6.72 6.25
C ARG A 398 9.79 -7.27 6.02
N ASP A 399 9.23 -7.08 4.84
CA ASP A 399 7.90 -7.61 4.53
C ASP A 399 7.98 -9.15 4.51
N ALA A 400 9.08 -9.74 4.01
CA ALA A 400 9.37 -11.17 4.20
C ALA A 400 9.60 -11.60 5.67
N SER A 401 9.97 -10.67 6.58
CA SER A 401 10.26 -10.97 7.99
C SER A 401 9.15 -10.57 8.97
N LYS A 402 8.08 -9.92 8.53
CA LYS A 402 6.92 -9.57 9.38
C LYS A 402 5.89 -10.69 9.44
N ASP A 403 6.07 -11.65 8.56
CA ASP A 403 5.24 -12.83 8.38
C ASP A 403 5.65 -13.96 9.36
N THR A 404 6.45 -13.61 10.39
CA THR A 404 7.02 -14.50 11.40
C THR A 404 6.51 -14.23 12.83
N GLU A 405 5.26 -13.79 13.01
CA GLU A 405 4.62 -13.76 14.35
C GLU A 405 3.60 -14.92 14.48
N SER A 406 4.02 -15.88 15.35
CA SER A 406 3.49 -17.23 15.63
C SER A 406 3.64 -18.28 14.52
N GLU A 407 4.86 -18.46 14.01
CA GLU A 407 5.18 -19.59 13.13
C GLU A 407 4.96 -20.91 13.87
N THR A 408 4.08 -21.75 13.35
CA THR A 408 3.85 -23.09 13.90
C THR A 408 4.23 -24.10 12.82
N PHE A 409 5.08 -25.06 13.19
CA PHE A 409 5.61 -26.08 12.28
C PHE A 409 5.13 -27.46 12.71
N ILE A 410 4.79 -28.30 11.74
CA ILE A 410 4.55 -29.73 11.94
C ILE A 410 5.77 -30.49 11.37
N PRO A 411 6.51 -31.24 12.19
CA PRO A 411 7.57 -32.09 11.69
C PRO A 411 6.96 -33.25 10.89
N LEU A 412 7.44 -33.45 9.67
CA LEU A 412 7.04 -34.56 8.81
C LEU A 412 7.95 -35.76 9.06
N PRO A 413 7.49 -37.00 8.80
CA PRO A 413 8.28 -38.21 9.06
C PRO A 413 9.63 -38.30 8.35
N ASP A 414 9.82 -37.55 7.26
CA ASP A 414 11.07 -37.51 6.49
C ASP A 414 12.04 -36.40 6.89
N GLY A 415 11.75 -35.69 7.99
CA GLY A 415 12.58 -34.59 8.50
C GLY A 415 12.24 -33.22 7.92
N SER A 416 11.38 -33.15 6.90
CA SER A 416 10.84 -31.87 6.41
C SER A 416 9.93 -31.23 7.47
N GLN A 417 9.73 -29.92 7.40
CA GLN A 417 8.83 -29.18 8.29
C GLN A 417 7.76 -28.49 7.47
N LEU A 418 6.50 -28.68 7.86
CA LEU A 418 5.36 -28.03 7.24
C LEU A 418 4.94 -26.84 8.09
N HIS A 419 5.07 -25.63 7.55
CA HIS A 419 4.58 -24.42 8.17
C HIS A 419 3.07 -24.28 7.98
N TYR A 420 2.37 -23.85 9.04
CA TYR A 420 0.95 -23.58 8.99
C TYR A 420 0.55 -22.44 9.94
N GLN A 421 -0.62 -21.87 9.66
CA GLN A 421 -1.27 -20.90 10.53
C GLN A 421 -2.73 -21.30 10.76
N ILE A 422 -3.22 -21.13 11.99
CA ILE A 422 -4.65 -21.29 12.32
C ILE A 422 -5.23 -19.95 12.74
N VAL A 423 -6.35 -19.56 12.16
CA VAL A 423 -7.06 -18.31 12.49
C VAL A 423 -8.56 -18.55 12.57
N GLY A 424 -9.20 -18.07 13.63
CA GLY A 424 -10.65 -18.21 13.82
C GLY A 424 -11.05 -19.57 14.43
N GLU A 425 -12.35 -19.76 14.54
CA GLU A 425 -12.99 -20.94 15.14
C GLU A 425 -14.22 -21.33 14.31
N GLY A 426 -14.70 -22.58 14.43
CA GLY A 426 -15.85 -23.09 13.68
C GLY A 426 -15.48 -24.24 12.74
N GLU A 427 -16.29 -24.44 11.70
CA GLU A 427 -15.99 -25.45 10.67
C GLU A 427 -14.67 -25.13 9.95
N THR A 428 -13.85 -26.15 9.70
CA THR A 428 -12.49 -25.98 9.20
C THR A 428 -12.45 -25.76 7.69
N LEU A 429 -11.83 -24.65 7.27
CA LEU A 429 -11.46 -24.36 5.89
C LEU A 429 -9.94 -24.48 5.74
N VAL A 430 -9.48 -25.38 4.87
CA VAL A 430 -8.06 -25.56 4.56
C VAL A 430 -7.69 -24.78 3.31
N PHE A 431 -6.73 -23.88 3.40
CA PHE A 431 -6.26 -23.05 2.29
C PHE A 431 -4.93 -23.55 1.73
N LEU A 432 -4.90 -23.77 0.41
CA LEU A 432 -3.74 -24.29 -0.33
C LEU A 432 -3.34 -23.33 -1.46
N HIS A 433 -2.13 -22.78 -1.38
CA HIS A 433 -1.62 -21.78 -2.33
C HIS A 433 -1.09 -22.42 -3.63
N GLY A 434 -0.81 -21.59 -4.65
CA GLY A 434 -0.25 -22.02 -5.94
C GLY A 434 1.26 -22.24 -5.94
N ASN A 435 1.81 -22.69 -7.07
CA ASN A 435 3.22 -23.05 -7.23
C ASN A 435 4.17 -21.91 -6.82
N ASN A 436 5.24 -22.23 -6.10
CA ASN A 436 6.22 -21.27 -5.56
C ASN A 436 5.61 -20.10 -4.76
N GLY A 437 4.36 -20.26 -4.30
CA GLY A 437 3.66 -19.32 -3.43
C GLY A 437 3.82 -19.66 -1.95
N ASN A 438 2.95 -19.05 -1.14
CA ASN A 438 2.80 -19.32 0.29
C ASN A 438 1.38 -18.90 0.73
N TYR A 439 1.04 -19.12 1.99
CA TYR A 439 -0.29 -18.88 2.55
C TYR A 439 -0.76 -17.42 2.44
N HIS A 440 0.14 -16.43 2.32
CA HIS A 440 -0.19 -15.00 2.19
C HIS A 440 -0.99 -14.68 0.94
N TYR A 441 -1.01 -15.57 -0.06
CA TYR A 441 -1.92 -15.47 -1.19
C TYR A 441 -3.37 -15.23 -0.73
N PHE A 442 -3.76 -15.84 0.40
CA PHE A 442 -5.09 -15.73 1.00
C PHE A 442 -5.22 -14.67 2.10
N SER A 443 -4.24 -13.78 2.28
CA SER A 443 -4.27 -12.73 3.31
C SER A 443 -5.53 -11.85 3.28
N LYS A 444 -6.17 -11.69 2.11
CA LYS A 444 -7.40 -10.91 1.94
C LYS A 444 -8.67 -11.73 2.22
N GLN A 445 -8.56 -13.05 2.29
CA GLN A 445 -9.63 -13.99 2.65
C GLN A 445 -9.68 -14.18 4.17
N ILE A 446 -8.53 -14.13 4.86
CA ILE A 446 -8.44 -14.38 6.31
C ILE A 446 -9.46 -13.56 7.11
N PRO A 447 -9.49 -12.21 7.05
CA PRO A 447 -10.39 -11.42 7.90
C PRO A 447 -11.87 -11.59 7.58
N TYR A 448 -12.20 -12.16 6.41
CA TYR A 448 -13.56 -12.38 5.96
C TYR A 448 -14.09 -13.72 6.49
N PHE A 449 -13.35 -14.81 6.26
CA PHE A 449 -13.81 -16.15 6.64
C PHE A 449 -13.54 -16.48 8.11
N SER A 450 -12.53 -15.90 8.75
CA SER A 450 -12.21 -16.18 10.15
C SER A 450 -13.26 -15.70 11.15
N GLN A 451 -14.26 -14.94 10.68
CA GLN A 451 -15.39 -14.50 11.49
C GLN A 451 -16.37 -15.64 11.80
N LYS A 452 -16.37 -16.71 11.00
CA LYS A 452 -17.32 -17.82 11.11
C LYS A 452 -16.66 -19.21 11.06
N TYR A 453 -15.49 -19.30 10.42
CA TYR A 453 -14.80 -20.55 10.17
C TYR A 453 -13.42 -20.56 10.82
N GLN A 454 -12.96 -21.76 11.17
CA GLN A 454 -11.56 -21.99 11.51
C GLN A 454 -10.78 -22.10 10.19
N LEU A 455 -9.81 -21.23 9.97
CA LEU A 455 -8.98 -21.26 8.77
C LEU A 455 -7.65 -21.92 9.10
N VAL A 456 -7.27 -22.94 8.35
CA VAL A 456 -5.97 -23.59 8.44
C VAL A 456 -5.24 -23.34 7.13
N LEU A 457 -4.19 -22.53 7.19
CA LEU A 457 -3.44 -22.12 6.01
C LEU A 457 -2.08 -22.79 6.01
N PHE A 458 -1.79 -23.60 5.00
CA PHE A 458 -0.54 -24.31 4.88
C PHE A 458 0.38 -23.64 3.87
N ASP A 459 1.66 -23.56 4.20
CA ASP A 459 2.71 -23.52 3.18
C ASP A 459 3.00 -24.96 2.77
N SER A 460 2.81 -25.29 1.49
CA SER A 460 3.04 -26.66 1.03
C SER A 460 4.53 -27.02 1.09
N ARG A 461 4.87 -28.31 1.14
CA ARG A 461 6.27 -28.79 1.16
C ARG A 461 7.19 -28.00 0.22
N GLY A 462 8.32 -27.51 0.74
CA GLY A 462 9.32 -26.76 -0.04
C GLY A 462 8.86 -25.38 -0.53
N HIS A 463 7.73 -24.88 -0.06
CA HIS A 463 7.17 -23.56 -0.38
C HIS A 463 7.10 -22.69 0.87
N GLY A 464 7.03 -21.37 0.70
CA GLY A 464 6.91 -20.43 1.82
C GLY A 464 7.98 -20.68 2.89
N GLN A 465 7.54 -20.95 4.11
CA GLN A 465 8.41 -21.30 5.23
C GLN A 465 8.60 -22.81 5.43
N SER A 466 7.89 -23.65 4.68
CA SER A 466 8.03 -25.12 4.74
C SER A 466 9.34 -25.59 4.10
N THR A 467 10.02 -26.52 4.76
CA THR A 467 11.25 -27.12 4.24
C THR A 467 10.94 -28.31 3.33
N ASN A 468 11.97 -28.83 2.65
CA ASN A 468 11.87 -30.04 1.86
C ASN A 468 13.22 -30.76 1.85
N GLU A 469 13.26 -31.96 2.44
CA GLU A 469 14.45 -32.80 2.50
C GLU A 469 14.51 -33.84 1.35
N LYS A 470 13.58 -33.78 0.39
CA LYS A 470 13.54 -34.69 -0.77
C LYS A 470 13.97 -34.00 -2.07
N ALA A 471 14.64 -34.77 -2.93
CA ALA A 471 15.10 -34.31 -4.23
C ALA A 471 13.98 -34.07 -5.27
N VAL A 472 12.77 -34.60 -5.04
CA VAL A 472 11.62 -34.47 -5.95
C VAL A 472 10.34 -34.27 -5.15
N ASN A 473 9.46 -33.39 -5.63
CA ASN A 473 8.11 -33.18 -5.11
C ASN A 473 7.06 -33.75 -6.07
N SER A 474 5.92 -34.18 -5.51
CA SER A 474 4.72 -34.59 -6.25
C SER A 474 3.47 -34.21 -5.47
N PHE A 475 2.34 -34.06 -6.17
CA PHE A 475 1.05 -33.81 -5.51
C PHE A 475 0.64 -34.94 -4.57
N ASP A 476 0.99 -36.19 -4.88
CA ASP A 476 0.72 -37.34 -3.99
C ASP A 476 1.47 -37.23 -2.66
N LEU A 477 2.73 -36.81 -2.70
CA LEU A 477 3.54 -36.61 -1.50
C LEU A 477 3.02 -35.42 -0.68
N MET A 478 2.72 -34.31 -1.36
CA MET A 478 2.15 -33.12 -0.71
C MET A 478 0.78 -33.44 -0.10
N ALA A 479 -0.03 -34.31 -0.73
CA ALA A 479 -1.31 -34.75 -0.18
C ALA A 479 -1.12 -35.57 1.11
N ASP A 480 -0.09 -36.43 1.15
CA ASP A 480 0.28 -37.19 2.36
C ASP A 480 0.70 -36.26 3.50
N ASP A 481 1.45 -35.20 3.19
CA ASP A 481 1.86 -34.20 4.18
C ASP A 481 0.66 -33.46 4.78
N ILE A 482 -0.28 -33.01 3.94
CA ILE A 482 -1.49 -32.31 4.42
C ILE A 482 -2.38 -33.27 5.23
N ALA A 483 -2.57 -34.51 4.79
CA ALA A 483 -3.35 -35.50 5.52
C ALA A 483 -2.72 -35.82 6.89
N TYR A 484 -1.38 -35.97 6.93
CA TYR A 484 -0.63 -36.14 8.17
C TYR A 484 -0.79 -34.92 9.09
N ALA A 485 -0.64 -33.71 8.55
CA ALA A 485 -0.77 -32.47 9.30
C ALA A 485 -2.17 -32.31 9.91
N LEU A 486 -3.24 -32.58 9.14
CA LEU A 486 -4.61 -32.51 9.67
C LEU A 486 -4.84 -33.50 10.81
N LYS A 487 -4.28 -34.71 10.71
CA LYS A 487 -4.34 -35.70 11.80
C LYS A 487 -3.63 -35.22 13.07
N GLU A 488 -2.44 -34.66 12.95
CA GLU A 488 -1.69 -34.09 14.10
C GLU A 488 -2.43 -32.91 14.73
N LEU A 489 -3.15 -32.13 13.94
CA LEU A 489 -3.99 -31.02 14.39
C LEU A 489 -5.35 -31.46 14.96
N GLY A 490 -5.69 -32.75 14.91
CA GLY A 490 -6.97 -33.28 15.35
C GLY A 490 -8.15 -32.84 14.48
N ILE A 491 -7.91 -32.58 13.20
CA ILE A 491 -8.93 -32.18 12.22
C ILE A 491 -9.36 -33.41 11.43
N ASP A 492 -10.57 -33.92 11.71
CA ASP A 492 -11.10 -35.11 11.04
C ASP A 492 -11.60 -34.83 9.62
N LYS A 493 -12.23 -33.66 9.41
CA LYS A 493 -12.83 -33.26 8.13
C LYS A 493 -12.73 -31.76 7.90
N ALA A 494 -12.54 -31.36 6.66
CA ALA A 494 -12.46 -29.95 6.26
C ALA A 494 -13.04 -29.70 4.85
N ILE A 495 -13.26 -28.42 4.55
CA ILE A 495 -13.51 -27.94 3.18
C ILE A 495 -12.19 -27.39 2.65
N PHE A 496 -11.77 -27.84 1.47
CA PHE A 496 -10.48 -27.42 0.89
C PHE A 496 -10.68 -26.32 -0.14
N ILE A 497 -9.89 -25.26 -0.02
CA ILE A 497 -9.88 -24.10 -0.90
C ILE A 497 -8.49 -23.98 -1.50
N GLY A 498 -8.36 -24.44 -2.74
CA GLY A 498 -7.09 -24.48 -3.47
C GLY A 498 -7.02 -23.44 -4.58
N TYR A 499 -5.84 -22.87 -4.78
CA TYR A 499 -5.53 -22.00 -5.91
C TYR A 499 -4.41 -22.57 -6.78
N SER A 500 -4.62 -22.66 -8.11
CA SER A 500 -3.64 -23.17 -9.08
C SER A 500 -3.15 -24.56 -8.67
N ASP A 501 -1.85 -24.76 -8.42
CA ASP A 501 -1.31 -26.01 -7.88
C ASP A 501 -1.95 -26.43 -6.54
N GLY A 502 -2.41 -25.48 -5.72
CA GLY A 502 -3.17 -25.77 -4.51
C GLY A 502 -4.56 -26.38 -4.82
N ALA A 503 -5.17 -26.05 -5.96
CA ALA A 503 -6.39 -26.70 -6.43
C ALA A 503 -6.11 -28.12 -6.94
N ASN A 504 -4.98 -28.31 -7.64
CA ASN A 504 -4.50 -29.63 -8.03
C ASN A 504 -4.24 -30.52 -6.81
N LEU A 505 -3.58 -29.98 -5.79
CA LEU A 505 -3.34 -30.65 -4.52
C LEU A 505 -4.65 -31.00 -3.78
N ALA A 506 -5.60 -30.06 -3.69
CA ALA A 506 -6.91 -30.31 -3.08
C ALA A 506 -7.65 -31.47 -3.78
N LEU A 507 -7.53 -31.55 -5.10
CA LEU A 507 -8.13 -32.63 -5.89
C LEU A 507 -7.45 -33.98 -5.64
N THR A 508 -6.12 -34.02 -5.56
CA THR A 508 -5.36 -35.22 -5.18
C THR A 508 -5.76 -35.70 -3.78
N ILE A 509 -5.90 -34.79 -2.81
CA ILE A 509 -6.37 -35.12 -1.46
C ILE A 509 -7.78 -35.73 -1.50
N ALA A 510 -8.70 -35.16 -2.27
CA ALA A 510 -10.06 -35.69 -2.37
C ALA A 510 -10.14 -37.09 -2.99
N LEU A 511 -9.23 -37.43 -3.90
CA LEU A 511 -9.15 -38.76 -4.51
C LEU A 511 -8.47 -39.80 -3.59
N LYS A 512 -7.46 -39.37 -2.82
CA LYS A 512 -6.64 -40.27 -1.98
C LYS A 512 -7.17 -40.41 -0.55
N TYR A 513 -7.76 -39.36 -0.02
CA TYR A 513 -8.23 -39.20 1.35
C TYR A 513 -9.64 -38.62 1.38
N SER A 514 -10.57 -39.25 0.67
CA SER A 514 -11.96 -38.80 0.51
C SER A 514 -12.66 -38.53 1.86
N ASP A 515 -12.31 -39.28 2.90
CA ASP A 515 -12.93 -39.15 4.22
C ASP A 515 -12.61 -37.83 4.93
N LEU A 516 -11.50 -37.17 4.55
CA LEU A 516 -11.08 -35.86 5.09
C LEU A 516 -11.82 -34.69 4.45
N VAL A 517 -12.48 -34.89 3.31
CA VAL A 517 -13.02 -33.81 2.48
C VAL A 517 -14.54 -33.75 2.60
N THR A 518 -15.07 -32.55 2.87
CA THR A 518 -16.53 -32.30 2.90
C THR A 518 -17.00 -31.36 1.80
N GLY A 519 -16.08 -30.63 1.18
CA GLY A 519 -16.33 -29.80 0.02
C GLY A 519 -15.03 -29.31 -0.61
N LEU A 520 -15.09 -28.93 -1.88
CA LEU A 520 -13.93 -28.46 -2.64
C LEU A 520 -14.21 -27.12 -3.32
N VAL A 521 -13.24 -26.21 -3.24
CA VAL A 521 -13.15 -25.02 -4.10
C VAL A 521 -11.84 -25.08 -4.85
N LEU A 522 -11.93 -25.30 -6.16
CA LEU A 522 -10.82 -25.49 -7.07
C LEU A 522 -10.65 -24.24 -7.94
N ASN A 523 -9.87 -23.27 -7.47
CA ASN A 523 -9.65 -22.04 -8.22
C ASN A 523 -8.48 -22.17 -9.20
N ALA A 524 -8.79 -22.18 -10.51
CA ALA A 524 -7.81 -22.16 -11.59
C ALA A 524 -6.77 -23.30 -11.55
N GLY A 525 -7.20 -24.50 -11.16
CA GLY A 525 -6.39 -25.72 -11.27
C GLY A 525 -6.40 -26.29 -12.69
N ASN A 526 -5.42 -27.14 -12.99
CA ASN A 526 -5.30 -27.84 -14.27
C ASN A 526 -4.66 -29.22 -14.08
N ILE A 527 -5.42 -30.28 -14.40
CA ILE A 527 -4.93 -31.67 -14.34
C ILE A 527 -4.05 -32.08 -15.55
N ARG A 528 -4.07 -31.29 -16.63
CA ARG A 528 -3.33 -31.54 -17.88
C ARG A 528 -2.66 -30.25 -18.35
N LEU A 529 -1.50 -30.38 -19.00
CA LEU A 529 -0.72 -29.27 -19.54
C LEU A 529 -1.46 -28.56 -20.68
N TYR A 530 -2.23 -29.28 -21.51
CA TYR A 530 -3.06 -28.63 -22.54
C TYR A 530 -4.18 -27.77 -21.97
N GLY A 531 -4.51 -27.95 -20.68
CA GLY A 531 -5.49 -27.14 -19.97
C GLY A 531 -5.02 -25.71 -19.75
N GLU A 532 -3.71 -25.46 -19.81
CA GLU A 532 -3.14 -24.12 -19.83
C GLU A 532 -3.16 -23.57 -21.26
N LYS A 533 -3.46 -22.28 -21.42
CA LYS A 533 -3.39 -21.61 -22.73
C LYS A 533 -1.96 -21.65 -23.26
N TRP A 534 -1.81 -21.92 -24.56
CA TRP A 534 -0.51 -22.18 -25.19
C TRP A 534 0.57 -21.12 -24.91
N TYR A 535 0.21 -19.84 -24.82
CA TYR A 535 1.17 -18.76 -24.55
C TYR A 535 1.67 -18.78 -23.09
N ALA A 536 0.81 -19.18 -22.16
CA ALA A 536 1.14 -19.32 -20.75
C ALA A 536 2.04 -20.55 -20.57
N GLY A 537 1.65 -21.69 -21.15
CA GLY A 537 2.48 -22.89 -21.15
C GLY A 537 3.86 -22.66 -21.79
N LEU A 538 3.92 -21.97 -22.93
CA LEU A 538 5.19 -21.60 -23.56
C LEU A 538 6.04 -20.72 -22.63
N SER A 539 5.44 -19.73 -21.97
CA SER A 539 6.15 -18.83 -21.06
C SER A 539 6.74 -19.58 -19.86
N THR A 540 5.98 -20.52 -19.28
CA THR A 540 6.43 -21.36 -18.15
C THR A 540 7.59 -22.27 -18.57
N HIS A 541 7.50 -22.89 -19.76
CA HIS A 541 8.57 -23.74 -20.29
C HIS A 541 9.86 -22.96 -20.58
N VAL A 542 9.74 -21.76 -21.17
CA VAL A 542 10.91 -20.89 -21.43
C VAL A 542 11.56 -20.49 -20.11
N LEU A 543 10.76 -20.05 -19.14
CA LEU A 543 11.26 -19.66 -17.81
C LEU A 543 11.98 -20.82 -17.12
N TYR A 544 11.37 -22.02 -17.08
CA TYR A 544 11.98 -23.21 -16.49
C TYR A 544 13.33 -23.55 -17.15
N ARG A 545 13.42 -23.50 -18.49
CA ARG A 545 14.68 -23.75 -19.21
C ARG A 545 15.76 -22.72 -18.91
N VAL A 546 15.40 -21.44 -18.82
CA VAL A 546 16.33 -20.36 -18.45
C VAL A 546 16.84 -20.58 -17.03
N MET A 547 15.94 -20.81 -16.07
CA MET A 547 16.31 -21.02 -14.68
C MET A 547 17.15 -22.29 -14.48
N LYS A 548 16.83 -23.38 -15.18
CA LYS A 548 17.64 -24.61 -15.16
C LYS A 548 19.07 -24.37 -15.63
N ARG A 549 19.29 -23.49 -16.62
CA ARG A 549 20.65 -23.11 -17.07
C ARG A 549 21.39 -22.23 -16.06
N LEU A 550 20.66 -21.44 -15.27
CA LEU A 550 21.22 -20.57 -14.24
C LEU A 550 21.52 -21.31 -12.93
N LEU A 551 20.90 -22.47 -12.69
CA LEU A 551 21.02 -23.23 -11.44
C LEU A 551 22.47 -23.47 -10.98
N PRO A 552 23.46 -23.83 -11.84
CA PRO A 552 24.85 -24.01 -11.41
C PRO A 552 25.51 -22.74 -10.81
N TYR A 553 24.99 -21.56 -11.15
CA TYR A 553 25.49 -20.28 -10.66
C TYR A 553 24.74 -19.79 -9.41
N PHE A 554 23.53 -20.29 -9.18
CA PHE A 554 22.63 -19.87 -8.10
C PHE A 554 22.01 -21.10 -7.42
N PRO A 555 22.77 -21.81 -6.57
CA PRO A 555 22.28 -23.02 -5.91
C PRO A 555 21.05 -22.77 -5.02
N GLN A 556 20.82 -21.52 -4.59
CA GLN A 556 19.63 -21.15 -3.81
C GLN A 556 18.31 -21.36 -4.59
N LEU A 557 18.34 -21.55 -5.90
CA LEU A 557 17.17 -21.80 -6.74
C LEU A 557 16.74 -23.27 -6.77
N GLU A 558 17.46 -24.18 -6.11
CA GLU A 558 17.20 -25.62 -6.20
C GLU A 558 15.77 -25.99 -5.78
N ASN A 559 15.32 -25.57 -4.59
CA ASN A 559 13.95 -25.82 -4.13
C ASN A 559 12.89 -25.20 -5.06
N TYR A 560 13.16 -23.98 -5.54
CA TYR A 560 12.28 -23.31 -6.50
C TYR A 560 12.12 -24.12 -7.79
N MET A 561 13.22 -24.70 -8.28
CA MET A 561 13.24 -25.54 -9.48
C MET A 561 12.55 -26.89 -9.27
N ILE A 562 12.71 -27.51 -8.09
CA ILE A 562 11.99 -28.74 -7.71
C ILE A 562 10.49 -28.50 -7.77
N ASN A 563 10.00 -27.37 -7.23
CA ASN A 563 8.59 -27.02 -7.24
C ASN A 563 8.09 -26.67 -8.65
N MET A 564 8.84 -25.89 -9.43
CA MET A 564 8.44 -25.55 -10.80
C MET A 564 8.23 -26.79 -11.68
N ARG A 565 8.91 -27.90 -11.39
CA ARG A 565 8.76 -29.15 -12.13
C ARG A 565 7.32 -29.69 -12.08
N LEU A 566 6.57 -29.43 -11.01
CA LEU A 566 5.16 -29.83 -10.89
C LEU A 566 4.30 -29.29 -12.04
N MET A 567 4.65 -28.12 -12.58
CA MET A 567 3.93 -27.49 -13.69
C MET A 567 4.36 -28.03 -15.06
N MET A 568 5.38 -28.89 -15.14
CA MET A 568 5.98 -29.35 -16.39
C MET A 568 5.50 -30.75 -16.82
N GLU A 569 4.68 -31.40 -16.01
CA GLU A 569 4.17 -32.76 -16.23
C GLU A 569 2.66 -32.78 -15.97
N ASP A 570 1.94 -33.67 -16.66
CA ASP A 570 0.52 -33.91 -16.38
C ASP A 570 0.35 -34.53 -14.99
N MET A 571 -0.77 -34.25 -14.32
CA MET A 571 -1.06 -34.96 -13.07
C MET A 571 -1.30 -36.45 -13.33
N PRO A 572 -0.88 -37.35 -12.41
CA PRO A 572 -1.12 -38.78 -12.51
C PRO A 572 -2.57 -39.16 -12.16
N ILE A 573 -3.54 -38.36 -12.63
CA ILE A 573 -4.98 -38.51 -12.43
C ILE A 573 -5.63 -38.61 -13.81
N HIS A 574 -6.48 -39.62 -14.06
CA HIS A 574 -7.31 -39.64 -15.26
C HIS A 574 -8.62 -38.87 -15.02
N LEU A 575 -9.18 -38.25 -16.06
CA LEU A 575 -10.44 -37.51 -15.96
C LEU A 575 -11.58 -38.35 -15.39
N ASN A 576 -11.65 -39.64 -15.76
CA ASN A 576 -12.66 -40.56 -15.24
C ASN A 576 -12.51 -40.85 -13.74
N ASP A 577 -11.32 -40.63 -13.17
CA ASP A 577 -11.12 -40.78 -11.73
C ASP A 577 -11.88 -39.73 -10.93
N LEU A 578 -12.13 -38.55 -11.53
CA LEU A 578 -12.82 -37.44 -10.89
C LEU A 578 -14.26 -37.79 -10.48
N ALA A 579 -14.88 -38.79 -11.13
CA ALA A 579 -16.22 -39.26 -10.78
C ALA A 579 -16.26 -39.87 -9.36
N ARG A 580 -15.11 -40.28 -8.81
CA ARG A 580 -14.98 -40.74 -7.41
C ARG A 580 -15.07 -39.60 -6.39
N VAL A 581 -14.86 -38.36 -6.82
CA VAL A 581 -15.02 -37.17 -5.98
C VAL A 581 -16.50 -36.79 -5.97
N THR A 582 -17.24 -37.35 -5.01
CA THR A 582 -18.70 -37.17 -4.87
C THR A 582 -19.10 -35.99 -3.98
N VAL A 583 -18.14 -35.43 -3.23
CA VAL A 583 -18.35 -34.23 -2.41
C VAL A 583 -18.68 -33.02 -3.29
N PRO A 584 -19.54 -32.09 -2.84
CA PRO A 584 -19.85 -30.91 -3.61
C PRO A 584 -18.59 -30.11 -3.91
N SER A 585 -18.42 -29.70 -5.17
CA SER A 585 -17.16 -29.15 -5.67
C SER A 585 -17.41 -27.95 -6.58
N LEU A 586 -16.87 -26.79 -6.20
CA LEU A 586 -16.87 -25.57 -7.00
C LEU A 586 -15.57 -25.44 -7.79
N VAL A 587 -15.63 -25.55 -9.11
CA VAL A 587 -14.54 -25.15 -10.01
C VAL A 587 -14.70 -23.68 -10.34
N LEU A 588 -13.67 -22.88 -10.06
CA LEU A 588 -13.76 -21.42 -10.14
C LEU A 588 -12.63 -20.86 -11.02
N ILE A 589 -12.98 -20.12 -12.07
CA ILE A 589 -11.98 -19.52 -12.98
C ILE A 589 -12.28 -18.07 -13.32
N GLY A 590 -11.24 -17.34 -13.69
CA GLY A 590 -11.40 -16.02 -14.29
C GLY A 590 -11.80 -16.07 -15.76
N GLY A 591 -12.56 -15.09 -16.24
CA GLY A 591 -12.90 -14.99 -17.67
C GLY A 591 -11.68 -14.73 -18.57
N TRP A 592 -10.58 -14.22 -18.01
CA TRP A 592 -9.29 -14.02 -18.68
C TRP A 592 -8.17 -14.83 -18.00
N ASP A 593 -8.51 -16.01 -17.49
CA ASP A 593 -7.55 -16.90 -16.83
C ASP A 593 -6.47 -17.40 -17.81
N LEU A 594 -5.35 -17.86 -17.26
CA LEU A 594 -4.31 -18.58 -18.00
C LEU A 594 -4.75 -20.02 -18.29
N ILE A 595 -5.60 -20.58 -17.43
CA ILE A 595 -6.27 -21.87 -17.65
C ILE A 595 -7.42 -21.68 -18.64
N SER A 596 -7.63 -22.63 -19.53
CA SER A 596 -8.72 -22.61 -20.50
C SER A 596 -10.07 -22.86 -19.83
N TYR A 597 -11.11 -22.25 -20.39
CA TYR A 597 -12.47 -22.44 -19.90
C TYR A 597 -12.91 -23.89 -20.14
N GLU A 598 -12.55 -24.43 -21.31
CA GLU A 598 -12.87 -25.77 -21.76
C GLU A 598 -12.34 -26.83 -20.80
N HIS A 599 -11.09 -26.70 -20.37
CA HIS A 599 -10.47 -27.63 -19.42
C HIS A 599 -11.11 -27.55 -18.03
N SER A 600 -11.44 -26.34 -17.59
CA SER A 600 -12.10 -26.14 -16.29
C SER A 600 -13.53 -26.70 -16.29
N LEU A 601 -14.23 -26.58 -17.42
CA LEU A 601 -15.53 -27.20 -17.64
C LEU A 601 -15.42 -28.72 -17.68
N GLU A 602 -14.38 -29.25 -18.32
CA GLU A 602 -14.12 -30.69 -18.37
C GLU A 602 -13.90 -31.26 -16.97
N ILE A 603 -13.09 -30.60 -16.14
CA ILE A 603 -12.91 -30.97 -14.73
C ILE A 603 -14.26 -30.94 -14.00
N ALA A 604 -15.02 -29.85 -14.12
CA ALA A 604 -16.31 -29.72 -13.43
C ALA A 604 -17.32 -30.80 -13.83
N ASN A 605 -17.39 -31.17 -15.11
CA ASN A 605 -18.31 -32.17 -15.61
C ASN A 605 -17.96 -33.61 -15.21
N HIS A 606 -16.67 -33.89 -14.97
CA HIS A 606 -16.23 -35.23 -14.56
C HIS A 606 -16.26 -35.44 -13.04
N LEU A 607 -16.34 -34.38 -12.24
CA LEU A 607 -16.56 -34.47 -10.81
C LEU A 607 -17.97 -35.01 -10.53
N GLY A 608 -18.10 -35.93 -9.57
CA GLY A 608 -19.40 -36.53 -9.22
C GLY A 608 -20.45 -35.52 -8.75
N ASN A 609 -20.02 -34.38 -8.21
CA ASN A 609 -20.85 -33.23 -7.87
C ASN A 609 -20.12 -31.90 -8.12
N GLY A 610 -19.77 -31.65 -9.39
CA GLY A 610 -19.03 -30.47 -9.82
C GLY A 610 -19.88 -29.35 -10.40
N HIS A 611 -19.54 -28.10 -10.05
CA HIS A 611 -20.12 -26.90 -10.65
C HIS A 611 -19.03 -25.93 -11.09
N LEU A 612 -19.10 -25.48 -12.34
CA LEU A 612 -18.20 -24.45 -12.86
C LEU A 612 -18.81 -23.05 -12.67
N VAL A 613 -18.02 -22.16 -12.09
CA VAL A 613 -18.28 -20.71 -12.13
C VAL A 613 -17.12 -20.03 -12.85
N SER A 614 -17.42 -19.44 -14.01
CA SER A 614 -16.51 -18.52 -14.68
C SER A 614 -16.88 -17.09 -14.32
N VAL A 615 -15.93 -16.35 -13.74
CA VAL A 615 -16.14 -14.98 -13.30
C VAL A 615 -15.63 -14.01 -14.39
N PRO A 616 -16.51 -13.26 -15.07
CA PRO A 616 -16.11 -12.40 -16.19
C PRO A 616 -15.00 -11.41 -15.82
N PHE A 617 -14.06 -11.19 -16.74
CA PHE A 617 -12.98 -10.18 -16.63
C PHE A 617 -12.08 -10.34 -15.40
N ARG A 618 -11.84 -11.57 -14.94
CA ARG A 618 -10.89 -11.87 -13.86
C ARG A 618 -9.70 -12.66 -14.41
N LEU A 619 -8.53 -12.36 -13.86
CA LEU A 619 -7.26 -13.01 -14.20
C LEU A 619 -7.04 -14.23 -13.30
N HIS A 620 -5.98 -14.98 -13.59
CA HIS A 620 -5.57 -16.19 -12.87
C HIS A 620 -5.51 -16.01 -11.33
N ASN A 621 -4.90 -14.92 -10.84
CA ASN A 621 -4.78 -14.61 -9.41
C ASN A 621 -6.06 -14.00 -8.78
N MET A 622 -7.23 -14.59 -9.03
CA MET A 622 -8.51 -13.96 -8.69
C MET A 622 -8.70 -13.71 -7.19
N ALA A 623 -8.33 -14.66 -6.32
CA ALA A 623 -8.47 -14.49 -4.88
C ALA A 623 -7.66 -13.30 -4.35
N TYR A 624 -6.48 -13.06 -4.93
CA TYR A 624 -5.62 -11.94 -4.56
C TYR A 624 -6.03 -10.60 -5.20
N LEU A 625 -6.32 -10.58 -6.50
CA LEU A 625 -6.61 -9.35 -7.25
C LEU A 625 -8.06 -8.88 -7.10
N SER A 626 -8.99 -9.78 -6.79
CA SER A 626 -10.43 -9.50 -6.69
C SER A 626 -11.07 -10.22 -5.51
N PRO A 627 -10.56 -9.99 -4.28
CA PRO A 627 -10.92 -10.76 -3.09
C PRO A 627 -12.42 -10.70 -2.77
N LYS A 628 -13.06 -9.54 -2.90
CA LYS A 628 -14.51 -9.42 -2.64
C LYS A 628 -15.35 -10.34 -3.52
N ARG A 629 -14.96 -10.46 -4.80
CA ARG A 629 -15.69 -11.29 -5.77
C ARG A 629 -15.44 -12.77 -5.50
N PHE A 630 -14.17 -13.15 -5.29
CA PHE A 630 -13.80 -14.50 -4.90
C PHE A 630 -14.53 -14.93 -3.62
N ASN A 631 -14.47 -14.10 -2.57
CA ASN A 631 -15.11 -14.39 -1.28
C ASN A 631 -16.62 -14.55 -1.42
N LYS A 632 -17.26 -13.74 -2.29
CA LYS A 632 -18.70 -13.87 -2.56
C LYS A 632 -19.07 -15.23 -3.17
N GLU A 633 -18.33 -15.68 -4.19
CA GLU A 633 -18.60 -16.98 -4.84
C GLU A 633 -18.33 -18.14 -3.88
N VAL A 634 -17.22 -18.10 -3.15
CA VAL A 634 -16.90 -19.11 -2.14
C VAL A 634 -17.94 -19.12 -1.03
N ASN A 635 -18.33 -17.97 -0.50
CA ASN A 635 -19.35 -17.89 0.56
C ASN A 635 -20.71 -18.40 0.09
N HIS A 636 -21.09 -18.15 -1.17
CA HIS A 636 -22.32 -18.68 -1.73
C HIS A 636 -22.31 -20.21 -1.73
N PHE A 637 -21.21 -20.82 -2.20
CA PHE A 637 -21.01 -22.26 -2.16
C PHE A 637 -21.01 -22.83 -0.73
N LEU A 638 -20.31 -22.18 0.21
CA LEU A 638 -20.30 -22.60 1.63
C LEU A 638 -21.70 -22.55 2.26
N THR A 639 -22.52 -21.54 1.89
CA THR A 639 -23.90 -21.43 2.38
C THR A 639 -24.76 -22.59 1.86
N GLN A 640 -24.62 -22.96 0.58
CA GLN A 640 -25.32 -24.11 0.01
C GLN A 640 -24.92 -25.43 0.66
N LEU A 641 -23.63 -25.59 1.01
CA LEU A 641 -23.16 -26.74 1.77
C LEU A 641 -23.83 -26.86 3.14
N GLU A 642 -23.97 -25.74 3.86
CA GLU A 642 -24.64 -25.71 5.16
C GLU A 642 -26.14 -26.00 5.04
N GLU A 643 -26.81 -25.48 4.02
CA GLU A 643 -28.23 -25.76 3.75
C GLU A 643 -28.45 -27.26 3.48
N ASN A 644 -27.61 -27.88 2.66
CA ASN A 644 -27.70 -29.31 2.34
C ASN A 644 -27.39 -30.25 3.52
N LYS A 645 -26.65 -29.78 4.54
CA LYS A 645 -26.43 -30.55 5.78
C LYS A 645 -27.63 -30.52 6.72
N ASN A 646 -28.46 -29.48 6.62
CA ASN A 646 -29.62 -29.25 7.49
C ASN A 646 -30.95 -29.69 6.85
N ALA A 647 -30.94 -30.04 5.58
CA ALA A 647 -32.05 -30.66 4.84
C ALA A 647 -31.97 -32.18 4.93
#